data_AF-G4TUP8-F1
#
_entry.id   AF-G4TUP8-F1
#
_cell.length_a   1.000
_cell.length_b   1.000
_cell.length_c   1.000
_cell.angle_alpha   90.00
_cell.angle_beta   90.00
_cell.angle_gamma   90.00
#
_symmetry.space_group_name_H-M   'P 1'
#
loop_
_entity.id
_entity.type
_entity.pdbx_description
1 polymer ?
#
loop_
_entity_poly.entity_id
_entity_poly.type
_entity_poly.pdbx_seq_one_letter_code
_entity_poly.pdbx_strand_id
1 'polypeptide(L)'
;MERLNQDVRFEIFNFVVEFVDDSVFILMCVCTEWQAQVLRSPWLWRYITISDDTEDLDAKMTMQLFMSQELPLVVRVYVSLLSSAYLNRILHRPIAALVISSKGTKLLPEDIFTTLTNVLSAHPPHQIRQVMCIWGGATDDIYFTPASVQEQIYDRALLEDVESVVQTYPVVLLTRFSMTACVSRFITTGDGPSKISLTAFMSCVRWLTHLVLLTMDYNLVSETTDKLHEVLWLPRLQELEIIFSEDLTSFTSIFATPNLQRLTLHGAWEQLCGYLSISKYRLQLKVLSLHIIGDRWQQPSEEEYKDLYNRRHIALTLEIGMEMTTVRVNGLSEAFGIFHRVLISSLTIDRVYAYISSEYTILLHGLQLDHPPHTIHLSSRSWDNVKELPTLPAYCDTLAVIGVTGKPPLRQLPCPRGLVVSTRHFSFSDLPTSWAPTLSEIEADRAPDHNPKIPHKPIKMQTSSPGQLGINLVSLRCLKCQIHLAIEVVTSDHRFPAFEELYIVRKFYHHKKEVVQLLTLFPGAVGKVSDVSLSPRLPKLHTLGIDWFPEWEYICTFTERWAKAHDFTTVLTLKLPKRPAIRFIEAIVQIMNGSSPSLPLPGSPSFSSSVECEYCARAGWWSKDNCGARHGPASLQELFPITKNTPW
;
A
#
# COMPACT_ATOMS: atom_id res chain seq x y z
N MET A 1 25.28 -20.56 7.59
CA MET A 1 25.18 -19.94 6.26
C MET A 1 25.75 -20.85 5.17
N GLU A 2 26.82 -21.61 5.40
CA GLU A 2 27.38 -22.64 4.49
C GLU A 2 26.41 -23.79 4.11
N ARG A 3 25.22 -23.84 4.71
CA ARG A 3 24.19 -24.87 4.46
C ARG A 3 23.12 -24.44 3.45
N LEU A 4 23.20 -23.22 2.90
CA LEU A 4 22.24 -22.76 1.90
C LEU A 4 22.49 -23.44 0.55
N ASN A 5 21.42 -23.93 -0.09
CA ASN A 5 21.48 -24.41 -1.46
C ASN A 5 22.08 -23.31 -2.37
N GLN A 6 22.87 -23.71 -3.37
CA GLN A 6 23.44 -22.82 -4.38
C GLN A 6 22.37 -21.98 -5.08
N ASP A 7 21.18 -22.54 -5.34
CA ASP A 7 20.07 -21.80 -5.98
C ASP A 7 19.61 -20.63 -5.10
N VAL A 8 19.38 -20.90 -3.80
CA VAL A 8 18.99 -19.89 -2.81
C VAL A 8 20.09 -18.82 -2.67
N ARG A 9 21.37 -19.21 -2.77
CA ARG A 9 22.49 -18.26 -2.77
C ARG A 9 22.46 -17.36 -4.00
N PHE A 10 22.18 -17.90 -5.18
CA PHE A 10 22.06 -17.07 -6.39
C PHE A 10 20.83 -16.15 -6.36
N GLU A 11 19.72 -16.58 -5.78
CA GLU A 11 18.57 -15.69 -5.53
C GLU A 11 18.96 -14.54 -4.60
N ILE A 12 19.68 -14.82 -3.51
CA ILE A 12 20.23 -13.79 -2.61
C ILE A 12 21.19 -12.88 -3.37
N PHE A 13 22.09 -13.42 -4.21
CA PHE A 13 23.04 -12.60 -4.97
C PHE A 13 22.31 -11.69 -5.94
N ASN A 14 21.36 -12.23 -6.72
CA ASN A 14 20.53 -11.45 -7.64
C ASN A 14 19.78 -10.33 -6.92
N PHE A 15 19.17 -10.63 -5.77
CA PHE A 15 18.51 -9.64 -4.94
C PHE A 15 19.50 -8.56 -4.47
N VAL A 16 20.65 -8.95 -3.93
CA VAL A 16 21.65 -7.99 -3.43
C VAL A 16 22.18 -7.10 -4.56
N VAL A 17 22.50 -7.67 -5.73
CA VAL A 17 22.98 -6.87 -6.88
C VAL A 17 21.92 -5.97 -7.49
N GLU A 18 20.65 -6.34 -7.35
CA GLU A 18 19.51 -5.54 -7.77
C GLU A 18 19.09 -4.48 -6.73
N PHE A 19 19.58 -4.44 -5.50
CA PHE A 19 19.07 -3.45 -4.54
C PHE A 19 20.16 -2.70 -3.77
N VAL A 20 21.40 -3.17 -3.80
CA VAL A 20 22.50 -2.60 -3.03
C VAL A 20 23.57 -2.05 -3.96
N ASP A 21 24.03 -0.82 -3.67
CA ASP A 21 25.15 -0.19 -4.37
C ASP A 21 26.46 -0.92 -4.05
N ASP A 22 27.35 -1.06 -5.04
CA ASP A 22 28.60 -1.83 -4.93
C ASP A 22 28.43 -3.29 -4.44
N SER A 23 27.20 -3.79 -4.55
CA SER A 23 26.75 -5.13 -4.16
C SER A 23 27.70 -6.26 -4.53
N VAL A 24 28.22 -6.29 -5.75
CA VAL A 24 29.14 -7.34 -6.21
C VAL A 24 30.41 -7.39 -5.35
N PHE A 25 30.96 -6.23 -5.00
CA PHE A 25 32.15 -6.13 -4.14
C PHE A 25 31.80 -6.48 -2.69
N ILE A 26 30.63 -6.06 -2.21
CA ILE A 26 30.12 -6.44 -0.88
C ILE A 26 30.01 -7.97 -0.78
N LEU A 27 29.43 -8.62 -1.80
CA LEU A 27 29.30 -10.08 -1.85
C LEU A 27 30.65 -10.78 -1.83
N MET A 28 31.68 -10.21 -2.48
CA MET A 28 33.05 -10.76 -2.43
C MET A 28 33.70 -10.66 -1.05
N CYS A 29 33.30 -9.70 -0.22
CA CYS A 29 33.84 -9.52 1.13
C CYS A 29 33.22 -10.45 2.18
N VAL A 30 32.15 -11.19 1.87
CA VAL A 30 31.44 -12.02 2.85
C VAL A 30 32.26 -13.24 3.26
N CYS A 31 32.68 -14.08 2.31
CA CYS A 31 33.56 -15.22 2.54
C CYS A 31 34.23 -15.69 1.24
N THR A 32 35.27 -16.52 1.34
CA THR A 32 36.05 -17.02 0.18
C THR A 32 35.20 -17.82 -0.81
N GLU A 33 34.18 -18.54 -0.34
CA GLU A 33 33.28 -19.30 -1.22
C GLU A 33 32.40 -18.37 -2.05
N TRP A 34 31.82 -17.33 -1.45
CA TRP A 34 31.01 -16.34 -2.15
C TRP A 34 31.86 -15.55 -3.15
N GLN A 35 33.07 -15.17 -2.76
CA GLN A 35 34.04 -14.54 -3.64
C GLN A 35 34.31 -15.41 -4.88
N ALA A 36 34.58 -16.71 -4.71
CA ALA A 36 34.82 -17.62 -5.82
C ALA A 36 33.59 -17.78 -6.73
N GLN A 37 32.38 -17.76 -6.17
CA GLN A 37 31.13 -17.83 -6.94
C GLN A 37 30.86 -16.56 -7.74
N VAL A 38 31.05 -15.40 -7.11
CA VAL A 38 30.90 -14.08 -7.76
C VAL A 38 31.89 -13.93 -8.92
N LEU A 39 33.16 -14.27 -8.70
CA LEU A 39 34.19 -14.20 -9.75
C LEU A 39 33.89 -15.10 -10.97
N ARG A 40 33.12 -16.18 -10.78
CA ARG A 40 32.73 -17.12 -11.85
C ARG A 40 31.41 -16.75 -12.52
N SER A 41 30.71 -15.70 -12.06
CA SER A 41 29.38 -15.34 -12.56
C SER A 41 29.38 -13.97 -13.24
N PRO A 42 29.69 -13.89 -14.56
CA PRO A 42 29.65 -12.65 -15.34
C PRO A 42 28.33 -11.88 -15.22
N TRP A 43 27.23 -12.61 -15.00
CA TRP A 43 25.90 -12.03 -14.84
C TRP A 43 25.79 -11.05 -13.67
N LEU A 44 26.47 -11.31 -12.56
CA LEU A 44 26.45 -10.41 -11.40
C LEU A 44 27.23 -9.12 -11.68
N TRP A 45 28.28 -9.20 -12.49
CA TRP A 45 29.15 -8.06 -12.84
C TRP A 45 28.52 -7.05 -13.80
N ARG A 46 27.37 -7.38 -14.41
CA ARG A 46 26.65 -6.45 -15.31
C ARG A 46 26.00 -5.28 -14.56
N TYR A 47 25.85 -5.38 -13.24
CA TYR A 47 25.25 -4.35 -12.39
C TYR A 47 26.30 -3.32 -12.03
N ILE A 48 26.16 -2.09 -12.53
CA ILE A 48 27.11 -0.99 -12.32
C ILE A 48 26.38 0.14 -11.61
N THR A 49 26.95 0.63 -10.50
CA THR A 49 26.46 1.83 -9.82
C THR A 49 27.45 2.98 -10.04
N ILE A 50 26.94 4.13 -10.44
CA ILE A 50 27.66 5.39 -10.61
C ILE A 50 27.12 6.36 -9.56
N SER A 51 27.87 6.55 -8.48
CA SER A 51 27.54 7.46 -7.38
C SER A 51 28.75 8.28 -6.95
N ASP A 52 28.51 9.49 -6.43
CA ASP A 52 29.56 10.31 -5.80
C ASP A 52 30.09 9.68 -4.50
N ASP A 53 29.25 8.87 -3.84
CA ASP A 53 29.60 8.18 -2.60
C ASP A 53 30.44 6.90 -2.86
N THR A 54 30.63 6.52 -4.13
CA THR A 54 31.36 5.31 -4.49
C THR A 54 32.88 5.58 -4.53
N GLU A 55 33.58 5.13 -3.50
CA GLU A 55 35.05 5.07 -3.50
C GLU A 55 35.57 4.20 -4.67
N ASP A 56 36.68 4.61 -5.29
CA ASP A 56 37.35 3.89 -6.39
C ASP A 56 36.46 3.57 -7.61
N LEU A 57 35.49 4.45 -7.91
CA LEU A 57 34.52 4.26 -8.99
C LEU A 57 35.16 3.85 -10.33
N ASP A 58 36.27 4.48 -10.73
CA ASP A 58 36.94 4.17 -12.00
C ASP A 58 37.48 2.72 -12.06
N ALA A 59 38.10 2.26 -10.97
CA ALA A 59 38.64 0.91 -10.87
C ALA A 59 37.52 -0.13 -10.80
N LYS A 60 36.49 0.14 -9.99
CA LYS A 60 35.29 -0.72 -9.86
C LYS A 60 34.58 -0.87 -11.19
N MET A 61 34.31 0.24 -11.88
CA MET A 61 33.65 0.25 -13.18
C MET A 61 34.48 -0.49 -14.23
N THR A 62 35.80 -0.27 -14.29
CA THR A 62 36.70 -0.98 -15.21
C THR A 62 36.64 -2.50 -14.97
N MET A 63 36.68 -2.93 -13.70
CA MET A 63 36.56 -4.34 -13.33
C MET A 63 35.20 -4.92 -13.74
N GLN A 64 34.10 -4.23 -13.45
CA GLN A 64 32.74 -4.66 -13.81
C GLN A 64 32.54 -4.76 -15.33
N LEU A 65 33.05 -3.78 -16.09
CA LEU A 65 33.00 -3.80 -17.54
C LEU A 65 33.80 -4.95 -18.15
N PHE A 66 34.94 -5.30 -17.56
CA PHE A 66 35.75 -6.44 -17.97
C PHE A 66 35.07 -7.78 -17.62
N MET A 67 34.65 -7.93 -16.36
CA MET A 67 34.09 -9.19 -15.83
C MET A 67 32.68 -9.50 -16.35
N SER A 68 31.93 -8.50 -16.81
CA SER A 68 30.60 -8.69 -17.41
C SER A 68 30.61 -9.34 -18.79
N GLN A 69 31.78 -9.52 -19.44
CA GLN A 69 31.92 -10.25 -20.71
C GLN A 69 30.95 -9.80 -21.82
N GLU A 70 30.74 -8.50 -21.96
CA GLU A 70 29.84 -7.91 -22.97
C GLU A 70 28.35 -8.18 -22.77
N LEU A 71 27.96 -8.74 -21.62
CA LEU A 71 26.55 -8.87 -21.26
C LEU A 71 25.88 -7.50 -21.19
N PRO A 72 24.59 -7.40 -21.57
CA PRO A 72 23.83 -6.17 -21.41
C PRO A 72 23.82 -5.67 -19.97
N LEU A 73 24.28 -4.44 -19.77
CA LEU A 73 24.53 -3.86 -18.46
C LEU A 73 23.25 -3.35 -17.79
N VAL A 74 23.22 -3.41 -16.47
CA VAL A 74 22.20 -2.77 -15.63
C VAL A 74 22.90 -1.65 -14.89
N VAL A 75 22.70 -0.42 -15.35
CA VAL A 75 23.45 0.75 -14.88
C VAL A 75 22.57 1.60 -13.99
N ARG A 76 23.04 1.93 -12.80
CA ARG A 76 22.43 2.89 -11.86
C ARG A 76 23.25 4.14 -11.83
N VAL A 77 22.60 5.27 -12.04
CA VAL A 77 23.26 6.58 -12.02
C VAL A 77 22.57 7.47 -11.02
N TYR A 78 23.33 7.98 -10.06
CA TYR A 78 22.87 9.04 -9.20
C TYR A 78 23.00 10.38 -9.94
N VAL A 79 21.95 11.19 -9.84
CA VAL A 79 21.70 12.37 -10.70
C VAL A 79 22.87 13.36 -10.79
N SER A 80 23.68 13.49 -9.75
CA SER A 80 24.86 14.38 -9.73
C SER A 80 25.90 14.05 -10.80
N LEU A 81 25.87 12.84 -11.37
CA LEU A 81 26.87 12.32 -12.32
C LEU A 81 26.36 12.14 -13.76
N LEU A 82 25.19 12.67 -14.09
CA LEU A 82 24.59 12.54 -15.43
C LEU A 82 25.44 13.14 -16.56
N SER A 83 26.26 14.14 -16.27
CA SER A 83 27.20 14.77 -17.23
C SER A 83 28.62 14.19 -17.17
N SER A 84 28.84 13.11 -16.41
CA SER A 84 30.17 12.56 -16.16
C SER A 84 30.72 11.74 -17.35
N ALA A 85 32.06 11.71 -17.47
CA ALA A 85 32.76 10.86 -18.43
C ALA A 85 32.47 9.35 -18.21
N TYR A 86 32.07 8.95 -17.00
CA TYR A 86 31.78 7.55 -16.66
C TYR A 86 30.56 7.01 -17.41
N LEU A 87 29.47 7.78 -17.47
CA LEU A 87 28.27 7.36 -18.19
C LEU A 87 28.58 7.18 -19.69
N ASN A 88 29.29 8.14 -20.30
CA ASN A 88 29.69 8.03 -21.71
C ASN A 88 30.54 6.79 -22.01
N ARG A 89 31.43 6.39 -21.10
CA ARG A 89 32.24 5.16 -21.26
C ARG A 89 31.38 3.90 -21.28
N ILE A 90 30.31 3.88 -20.50
CA ILE A 90 29.43 2.71 -20.37
C ILE A 90 28.41 2.64 -21.52
N LEU A 91 27.92 3.80 -21.99
CA LEU A 91 26.87 3.86 -23.01
C LEU A 91 27.27 3.26 -24.37
N HIS A 92 28.57 3.05 -24.62
CA HIS A 92 29.05 2.30 -25.79
C HIS A 92 28.79 0.78 -25.73
N ARG A 93 28.35 0.26 -24.57
CA ARG A 93 27.97 -1.14 -24.37
C ARG A 93 26.45 -1.31 -24.48
N PRO A 94 25.94 -2.51 -24.80
CA PRO A 94 24.52 -2.79 -24.67
C PRO A 94 24.07 -2.58 -23.21
N ILE A 95 23.00 -1.81 -23.02
CA ILE A 95 22.40 -1.53 -21.72
C ILE A 95 21.04 -2.22 -21.66
N ALA A 96 20.89 -3.18 -20.76
CA ALA A 96 19.60 -3.80 -20.46
C ALA A 96 18.66 -2.81 -19.77
N ALA A 97 19.18 -2.06 -18.78
CA ALA A 97 18.41 -1.06 -18.05
C ALA A 97 19.33 0.05 -17.55
N LEU A 98 18.93 1.30 -17.78
CA LEU A 98 19.54 2.50 -17.22
C LEU A 98 18.60 3.09 -16.17
N VAL A 99 18.97 3.00 -14.90
CA VAL A 99 18.17 3.45 -13.76
C VAL A 99 18.78 4.74 -13.23
N ILE A 100 18.05 5.84 -13.31
CA ILE A 100 18.46 7.15 -12.81
C ILE A 100 17.81 7.37 -11.45
N SER A 101 18.61 7.65 -10.42
CA SER A 101 18.11 7.92 -9.06
C SER A 101 18.43 9.34 -8.65
N SER A 102 17.40 10.09 -8.27
CA SER A 102 17.53 11.47 -7.79
C SER A 102 17.67 11.58 -6.26
N LYS A 103 17.88 10.46 -5.55
CA LYS A 103 18.00 10.44 -4.08
C LYS A 103 18.98 11.52 -3.62
N GLY A 104 18.48 12.46 -2.80
CA GLY A 104 19.28 13.53 -2.20
C GLY A 104 19.60 14.73 -3.10
N THR A 105 19.15 14.75 -4.36
CA THR A 105 19.41 15.87 -5.28
C THR A 105 18.32 16.94 -5.22
N LYS A 106 18.72 18.21 -5.39
CA LYS A 106 17.80 19.36 -5.51
C LYS A 106 17.41 19.66 -6.97
N LEU A 107 17.93 18.90 -7.92
CA LEU A 107 17.68 19.13 -9.34
C LEU A 107 16.23 18.80 -9.68
N LEU A 108 15.64 19.61 -10.54
CA LEU A 108 14.28 19.39 -10.99
C LEU A 108 14.26 18.21 -11.98
N PRO A 109 13.18 17.41 -12.01
CA PRO A 109 13.06 16.31 -12.95
C PRO A 109 13.22 16.70 -14.43
N GLU A 110 12.81 17.92 -14.77
CA GLU A 110 12.95 18.49 -16.11
C GLU A 110 14.42 18.68 -16.52
N ASP A 111 15.27 19.22 -15.64
CA ASP A 111 16.70 19.44 -15.93
C ASP A 111 17.42 18.12 -16.22
N ILE A 112 17.05 17.08 -15.47
CA ILE A 112 17.58 15.73 -15.62
C ILE A 112 17.11 15.11 -16.92
N PHE A 113 15.82 15.28 -17.26
CA PHE A 113 15.31 14.83 -18.55
C PHE A 113 16.07 15.50 -19.70
N THR A 114 16.26 16.82 -19.68
CA THR A 114 17.03 17.55 -20.69
C THR A 114 18.47 17.05 -20.76
N THR A 115 19.11 16.80 -19.61
CA THR A 115 20.47 16.25 -19.56
C THR A 115 20.52 14.86 -20.19
N LEU A 116 19.59 13.98 -19.85
CA LEU A 116 19.46 12.64 -20.44
C LEU A 116 19.18 12.69 -21.93
N THR A 117 18.33 13.61 -22.40
CA THR A 117 18.10 13.84 -23.82
C THR A 117 19.43 14.14 -24.51
N ASN A 118 20.21 15.09 -24.00
CA ASN A 118 21.50 15.47 -24.60
C ASN A 118 22.50 14.31 -24.62
N VAL A 119 22.60 13.57 -23.51
CA VAL A 119 23.51 12.42 -23.40
C VAL A 119 23.07 11.30 -24.34
N LEU A 120 21.82 10.87 -24.27
CA LEU A 120 21.33 9.72 -25.01
C LEU A 120 21.17 9.98 -26.51
N SER A 121 20.91 11.22 -26.93
CA SER A 121 20.90 11.59 -28.35
C SER A 121 22.27 11.46 -29.01
N ALA A 122 23.36 11.46 -28.24
CA ALA A 122 24.71 11.23 -28.74
C ALA A 122 25.04 9.74 -28.96
N HIS A 123 24.17 8.83 -28.50
CA HIS A 123 24.39 7.38 -28.58
C HIS A 123 23.31 6.67 -29.42
N PRO A 124 23.64 5.55 -30.08
CA PRO A 124 22.67 4.81 -30.87
C PRO A 124 21.49 4.29 -30.02
N PRO A 125 20.23 4.53 -30.43
CA PRO A 125 19.05 4.19 -29.63
C PRO A 125 18.87 2.68 -29.39
N HIS A 126 19.45 1.82 -30.25
CA HIS A 126 19.36 0.37 -30.13
C HIS A 126 20.23 -0.20 -29.00
N GLN A 127 21.17 0.58 -28.45
CA GLN A 127 22.06 0.10 -27.38
C GLN A 127 21.35 0.06 -26.03
N ILE A 128 20.32 0.88 -25.81
CA ILE A 128 19.64 0.98 -24.52
C ILE A 128 18.26 0.36 -24.65
N ARG A 129 18.06 -0.75 -23.95
CA ARG A 129 16.76 -1.40 -23.93
C ARG A 129 15.78 -0.62 -23.07
N GLN A 130 16.14 -0.15 -21.88
CA GLN A 130 15.18 0.50 -20.99
C GLN A 130 15.83 1.63 -20.21
N VAL A 131 15.09 2.70 -19.97
CA VAL A 131 15.45 3.76 -19.01
C VAL A 131 14.34 3.84 -17.95
N MET A 132 14.74 3.97 -16.68
CA MET A 132 13.85 4.13 -15.53
C MET A 132 14.36 5.30 -14.70
N CYS A 133 13.47 6.21 -14.29
CA CYS A 133 13.85 7.38 -13.50
C CYS A 133 13.11 7.33 -12.15
N ILE A 134 13.83 7.03 -11.07
CA ILE A 134 13.29 6.87 -9.73
C ILE A 134 13.41 8.19 -8.97
N TRP A 135 12.27 8.79 -8.67
CA TRP A 135 12.18 10.08 -7.97
C TRP A 135 11.83 9.93 -6.50
N GLY A 136 12.66 10.51 -5.63
CA GLY A 136 12.24 10.91 -4.28
C GLY A 136 11.50 9.86 -3.43
N GLY A 137 12.01 8.63 -3.31
CA GLY A 137 11.56 7.64 -2.31
C GLY A 137 10.10 7.15 -2.42
N ALA A 138 9.29 7.72 -3.32
CA ALA A 138 7.97 7.22 -3.64
C ALA A 138 8.14 5.98 -4.51
N THR A 139 7.47 4.90 -4.13
CA THR A 139 7.54 3.60 -4.81
C THR A 139 6.86 3.60 -6.19
N ASP A 140 6.08 4.65 -6.50
CA ASP A 140 5.06 4.56 -7.55
C ASP A 140 5.37 5.39 -8.81
N ASP A 141 6.32 6.34 -8.76
CA ASP A 141 6.69 7.17 -9.93
C ASP A 141 8.08 6.78 -10.48
N ILE A 142 8.13 5.65 -11.20
CA ILE A 142 9.36 5.11 -11.82
C ILE A 142 9.57 5.64 -13.26
N TYR A 143 8.53 6.23 -13.87
CA TYR A 143 8.53 6.68 -15.26
C TYR A 143 8.16 8.15 -15.37
N PHE A 144 9.06 8.98 -15.88
CA PHE A 144 8.87 10.42 -15.99
C PHE A 144 9.12 10.91 -17.42
N THR A 145 8.11 11.57 -17.99
CA THR A 145 8.19 12.38 -19.21
C THR A 145 7.68 13.78 -18.84
N PRO A 146 8.44 14.86 -19.03
CA PRO A 146 7.97 16.21 -18.72
C PRO A 146 6.65 16.55 -19.40
N ALA A 147 5.78 17.30 -18.72
CA ALA A 147 4.51 17.74 -19.29
C ALA A 147 4.71 18.55 -20.58
N SER A 148 5.73 19.41 -20.62
CA SER A 148 6.11 20.20 -21.80
C SER A 148 6.48 19.35 -23.02
N VAL A 149 7.07 18.18 -22.82
CA VAL A 149 7.41 17.24 -23.90
C VAL A 149 6.16 16.51 -24.37
N GLN A 150 5.29 16.09 -23.44
CA GLN A 150 4.01 15.47 -23.78
C GLN A 150 3.11 16.43 -24.58
N GLU A 151 3.07 17.71 -24.19
CA GLU A 151 2.39 18.79 -24.92
C GLU A 151 2.92 18.94 -26.35
N GLN A 152 4.25 19.02 -26.54
CA GLN A 152 4.84 19.10 -27.88
C GLN A 152 4.49 17.89 -28.75
N ILE A 153 4.50 16.68 -28.18
CA ILE A 153 4.08 15.45 -28.88
C ILE A 153 2.61 15.56 -29.29
N TYR A 154 1.74 16.04 -28.39
CA TYR A 154 0.31 16.20 -28.66
C TYR A 154 0.03 17.25 -29.75
N ASP A 155 0.62 18.45 -29.62
CA ASP A 155 0.45 19.56 -30.57
C ASP A 155 0.89 19.16 -31.98
N ARG A 156 1.95 18.38 -32.09
CA ARG A 156 2.48 17.91 -33.37
C ARG A 156 1.69 16.75 -33.94
N ALA A 157 1.12 15.92 -33.08
CA ALA A 157 0.17 14.92 -33.50
C ALA A 157 -1.12 15.56 -34.05
N LEU A 158 -1.58 16.71 -33.53
CA LEU A 158 -2.66 17.49 -34.13
C LEU A 158 -2.32 17.99 -35.55
N LEU A 159 -1.04 18.26 -35.82
CA LEU A 159 -0.54 18.69 -37.12
C LEU A 159 -0.19 17.52 -38.07
N GLU A 160 -0.41 16.27 -37.64
CA GLU A 160 -0.02 15.05 -38.35
C GLU A 160 1.50 14.97 -38.66
N ASP A 161 2.33 15.69 -37.90
CA ASP A 161 3.79 15.78 -38.03
C ASP A 161 4.49 15.13 -36.81
N VAL A 162 4.15 13.87 -36.53
CA VAL A 162 4.65 13.17 -35.33
C VAL A 162 6.14 12.83 -35.46
N GLU A 163 6.60 12.53 -36.67
CA GLU A 163 7.96 12.05 -36.90
C GLU A 163 9.01 13.08 -36.45
N SER A 164 8.75 14.38 -36.65
CA SER A 164 9.66 15.45 -36.24
C SER A 164 9.88 15.51 -34.73
N VAL A 165 8.86 15.21 -33.91
CA VAL A 165 8.98 15.24 -32.44
C VAL A 165 9.68 14.00 -31.91
N VAL A 166 9.36 12.83 -32.43
CA VAL A 166 9.99 11.59 -31.96
C VAL A 166 11.46 11.56 -32.36
N GLN A 167 11.86 12.23 -33.44
CA GLN A 167 13.27 12.44 -33.76
C GLN A 167 13.97 13.44 -32.83
N THR A 168 13.23 14.34 -32.16
CA THR A 168 13.77 15.34 -31.24
C THR A 168 14.21 14.70 -29.91
N TYR A 169 13.51 13.64 -29.46
CA TYR A 169 13.75 13.00 -28.17
C TYR A 169 14.10 11.52 -28.32
N PRO A 170 15.12 11.00 -27.60
CA PRO A 170 15.39 9.57 -27.56
C PRO A 170 14.14 8.79 -27.13
N VAL A 171 13.64 7.90 -28.00
CA VAL A 171 12.39 7.14 -27.76
C VAL A 171 12.41 6.37 -26.44
N VAL A 172 13.60 5.93 -26.01
CA VAL A 172 13.81 5.23 -24.73
C VAL A 172 13.45 6.07 -23.49
N LEU A 173 13.40 7.40 -23.61
CA LEU A 173 12.95 8.33 -22.56
C LEU A 173 11.44 8.59 -22.59
N LEU A 174 10.77 8.27 -23.70
CA LEU A 174 9.33 8.47 -23.87
C LEU A 174 8.54 7.28 -23.31
N THR A 175 8.76 6.98 -22.03
CA THR A 175 8.16 5.81 -21.35
C THR A 175 6.73 6.05 -20.87
N ARG A 176 6.30 7.31 -20.81
CA ARG A 176 4.96 7.73 -20.38
C ARG A 176 4.37 8.73 -21.36
N PHE A 177 3.11 8.53 -21.72
CA PHE A 177 2.33 9.47 -22.49
C PHE A 177 0.89 9.54 -21.94
N SER A 178 0.42 10.74 -21.62
CA SER A 178 -0.92 10.99 -21.09
C SER A 178 -1.59 12.11 -21.85
N MET A 179 -2.69 11.80 -22.55
CA MET A 179 -3.45 12.81 -23.29
C MET A 179 -4.06 13.88 -22.36
N THR A 180 -4.52 13.47 -21.18
CA THR A 180 -5.13 14.38 -20.20
C THR A 180 -4.13 15.39 -19.66
N ALA A 181 -2.89 14.95 -19.40
CA ALA A 181 -1.82 15.83 -18.95
C ALA A 181 -1.56 16.97 -19.95
N CYS A 182 -1.58 16.66 -21.25
CA CYS A 182 -1.36 17.63 -22.33
C CYS A 182 -2.42 18.75 -22.39
N VAL A 183 -3.64 18.46 -21.91
CA VAL A 183 -4.78 19.38 -22.04
C VAL A 183 -4.99 20.30 -20.84
N SER A 184 -4.46 19.92 -19.67
CA SER A 184 -4.65 20.65 -18.40
C SER A 184 -4.30 22.15 -18.45
N ARG A 185 -3.42 22.59 -19.37
CA ARG A 185 -3.09 24.01 -19.58
C ARG A 185 -4.14 24.81 -20.35
N PHE A 186 -4.82 24.22 -21.33
CA PHE A 186 -5.80 24.93 -22.16
C PHE A 186 -7.06 25.34 -21.38
N ILE A 187 -7.40 24.59 -20.32
CA ILE A 187 -8.49 24.93 -19.40
C ILE A 187 -8.29 26.31 -18.78
N THR A 188 -7.03 26.76 -18.62
CA THR A 188 -6.73 28.08 -18.05
C THR A 188 -6.93 29.25 -19.03
N THR A 189 -6.92 29.00 -20.34
CA THR A 189 -7.00 30.03 -21.38
C THR A 189 -8.42 30.24 -21.93
N GLY A 190 -9.39 29.40 -21.55
CA GLY A 190 -10.79 29.53 -21.94
C GLY A 190 -11.13 28.96 -23.33
N ASP A 191 -10.13 28.63 -24.12
CA ASP A 191 -10.29 27.86 -25.37
C ASP A 191 -10.45 26.37 -25.03
N GLY A 192 -11.51 25.75 -25.55
CA GLY A 192 -11.70 24.30 -25.39
C GLY A 192 -10.56 23.51 -26.04
N PRO A 193 -10.18 22.35 -25.50
CA PRO A 193 -9.10 21.55 -26.07
C PRO A 193 -9.41 21.12 -27.50
N SER A 194 -8.43 21.27 -28.39
CA SER A 194 -8.53 20.73 -29.74
C SER A 194 -8.54 19.21 -29.68
N LYS A 195 -9.53 18.58 -30.30
CA LYS A 195 -9.64 17.13 -30.39
C LYS A 195 -8.67 16.58 -31.43
N ILE A 196 -7.92 15.53 -31.10
CA ILE A 196 -7.04 14.82 -32.02
C ILE A 196 -7.80 13.72 -32.78
N SER A 197 -7.53 13.53 -34.07
CA SER A 197 -8.10 12.38 -34.78
C SER A 197 -7.53 11.07 -34.22
N LEU A 198 -8.36 10.02 -34.16
CA LEU A 198 -7.90 8.73 -33.66
C LEU A 198 -6.73 8.21 -34.50
N THR A 199 -6.76 8.38 -35.82
CA THR A 199 -5.67 8.02 -36.73
C THR A 199 -4.36 8.74 -36.42
N ALA A 200 -4.41 10.05 -36.13
CA ALA A 200 -3.22 10.81 -35.76
C ALA A 200 -2.66 10.38 -34.40
N PHE A 201 -3.54 10.14 -33.41
CA PHE A 201 -3.15 9.60 -32.12
C PHE A 201 -2.47 8.22 -32.27
N MET A 202 -3.07 7.31 -33.04
CA MET A 202 -2.53 5.98 -33.28
C MET A 202 -1.18 6.03 -34.00
N SER A 203 -1.05 6.91 -34.99
CA SER A 203 0.22 7.18 -35.68
C SER A 203 1.28 7.67 -34.70
N CYS A 204 0.90 8.53 -33.75
CA CYS A 204 1.80 9.02 -32.69
C CYS A 204 2.28 7.90 -31.77
N VAL A 205 1.35 7.16 -31.15
CA VAL A 205 1.67 6.11 -30.18
C VAL A 205 2.50 4.99 -30.82
N ARG A 206 2.34 4.73 -32.12
CA ARG A 206 3.15 3.75 -32.87
C ARG A 206 4.66 4.02 -32.82
N TRP A 207 5.05 5.28 -32.72
CA TRP A 207 6.47 5.65 -32.63
C TRP A 207 7.03 5.54 -31.21
N LEU A 208 6.18 5.47 -30.19
CA LEU A 208 6.54 5.35 -28.77
C LEU A 208 6.83 3.88 -28.41
N THR A 209 7.80 3.27 -29.06
CA THR A 209 8.11 1.83 -28.91
C THR A 209 8.55 1.40 -27.51
N HIS A 210 8.92 2.36 -26.66
CA HIS A 210 9.36 2.16 -25.28
C HIS A 210 8.30 2.55 -24.24
N LEU A 211 7.07 2.82 -24.69
CA LEU A 211 5.97 3.22 -23.82
C LEU A 211 5.64 2.12 -22.81
N VAL A 212 5.66 2.51 -21.54
CA VAL A 212 5.33 1.65 -20.38
C VAL A 212 3.97 2.03 -19.80
N LEU A 213 3.65 3.32 -19.76
CA LEU A 213 2.37 3.86 -19.31
C LEU A 213 1.71 4.68 -20.42
N LEU A 214 0.45 4.37 -20.72
CA LEU A 214 -0.38 5.12 -21.66
C LEU A 214 -1.70 5.51 -20.99
N THR A 215 -2.02 6.80 -20.98
CA THR A 215 -3.37 7.30 -20.65
C THR A 215 -4.02 7.85 -21.92
N MET A 216 -5.11 7.23 -22.34
CA MET A 216 -5.92 7.62 -23.49
C MET A 216 -7.25 8.20 -23.01
N ASP A 217 -7.60 9.42 -23.45
CA ASP A 217 -8.87 10.06 -23.12
C ASP A 217 -9.68 10.30 -24.39
N TYR A 218 -10.77 9.54 -24.53
CA TYR A 218 -11.69 9.64 -25.67
C TYR A 218 -12.45 10.97 -25.72
N ASN A 219 -12.52 11.75 -24.63
CA ASN A 219 -13.07 13.10 -24.69
C ASN A 219 -12.22 14.03 -25.57
N LEU A 220 -10.95 13.70 -25.73
CA LEU A 220 -9.97 14.44 -26.53
C LEU A 220 -9.81 13.88 -27.94
N VAL A 221 -10.53 12.80 -28.28
CA VAL A 221 -10.48 12.20 -29.62
C VAL A 221 -11.66 12.69 -30.44
N SER A 222 -11.43 13.10 -31.69
CA SER A 222 -12.51 13.40 -32.63
C SER A 222 -13.09 12.10 -33.19
N GLU A 223 -14.42 11.97 -33.13
CA GLU A 223 -15.14 10.84 -33.72
C GLU A 223 -14.92 10.83 -35.23
N THR A 224 -14.00 9.97 -35.68
CA THR A 224 -13.85 9.66 -37.09
C THR A 224 -14.41 8.26 -37.29
N THR A 225 -15.45 8.16 -38.11
CA THR A 225 -16.23 6.95 -38.42
C THR A 225 -15.44 5.90 -39.22
N ASP A 226 -14.16 6.15 -39.49
CA ASP A 226 -13.33 5.24 -40.24
C ASP A 226 -12.98 4.05 -39.36
N LYS A 227 -13.42 2.87 -39.79
CA LYS A 227 -13.12 1.58 -39.16
C LYS A 227 -11.60 1.37 -39.18
N LEU A 228 -10.93 1.81 -38.12
CA LEU A 228 -9.54 1.45 -37.86
C LEU A 228 -9.48 -0.06 -37.63
N HIS A 229 -8.99 -0.76 -38.65
CA HIS A 229 -8.74 -2.20 -38.62
C HIS A 229 -7.32 -2.54 -38.11
N GLU A 230 -6.46 -1.53 -37.92
CA GLU A 230 -5.09 -1.74 -37.47
C GLU A 230 -5.03 -1.93 -35.96
N VAL A 231 -4.43 -3.05 -35.53
CA VAL A 231 -4.15 -3.32 -34.13
C VAL A 231 -2.73 -2.85 -33.83
N LEU A 232 -2.57 -1.92 -32.92
CA LEU A 232 -1.29 -1.38 -32.51
C LEU A 232 -0.60 -2.29 -31.50
N TRP A 233 0.58 -2.78 -31.89
CA TRP A 233 1.41 -3.63 -31.05
C TRP A 233 2.27 -2.79 -30.09
N LEU A 234 1.97 -2.88 -28.79
CA LEU A 234 2.69 -2.18 -27.71
C LEU A 234 3.29 -3.21 -26.75
N PRO A 235 4.44 -3.82 -27.11
CA PRO A 235 4.98 -4.98 -26.39
C PRO A 235 5.49 -4.64 -24.99
N ARG A 236 5.71 -3.36 -24.67
CA ARG A 236 6.30 -2.94 -23.40
C ARG A 236 5.33 -2.23 -22.46
N LEU A 237 4.10 -2.01 -22.93
CA LEU A 237 3.09 -1.37 -22.14
C LEU A 237 2.74 -2.26 -20.95
N GLN A 238 2.94 -1.72 -19.74
CA GLN A 238 2.61 -2.39 -18.48
C GLN A 238 1.37 -1.79 -17.85
N GLU A 239 1.13 -0.50 -18.07
CA GLU A 239 -0.01 0.23 -17.53
C GLU A 239 -0.78 0.94 -18.65
N LEU A 240 -2.08 0.70 -18.72
CA LEU A 240 -2.98 1.32 -19.67
C LEU A 240 -4.16 1.91 -18.91
N GLU A 241 -4.38 3.20 -19.09
CA GLU A 241 -5.54 3.93 -18.58
C GLU A 241 -6.37 4.43 -19.77
N ILE A 242 -7.67 4.15 -19.74
CA ILE A 242 -8.60 4.58 -20.77
C ILE A 242 -9.74 5.34 -20.11
N ILE A 243 -9.97 6.56 -20.55
CA ILE A 243 -11.06 7.42 -20.14
C ILE A 243 -12.03 7.52 -21.30
N PHE A 244 -13.21 6.92 -21.15
CA PHE A 244 -14.26 6.96 -22.16
C PHE A 244 -15.00 8.29 -22.11
N SER A 245 -15.47 8.73 -23.28
CA SER A 245 -16.36 9.90 -23.37
C SER A 245 -17.80 9.49 -23.09
N GLU A 246 -18.60 10.38 -22.49
CA GLU A 246 -20.02 10.12 -22.20
C GLU A 246 -20.86 9.80 -23.44
N ASP A 247 -20.43 10.32 -24.61
CA ASP A 247 -21.15 10.15 -25.88
C ASP A 247 -20.71 8.90 -26.66
N LEU A 248 -19.64 8.24 -26.22
CA LEU A 248 -19.05 7.13 -26.95
C LEU A 248 -19.87 5.84 -26.76
N THR A 249 -20.58 5.42 -27.80
CA THR A 249 -21.42 4.20 -27.78
C THR A 249 -20.70 2.96 -28.29
N SER A 250 -19.56 3.12 -28.98
CA SER A 250 -18.75 2.01 -29.46
C SER A 250 -17.28 2.43 -29.55
N PHE A 251 -16.40 1.46 -29.37
CA PHE A 251 -14.97 1.62 -29.56
C PHE A 251 -14.37 0.28 -29.99
N THR A 252 -13.18 0.31 -30.57
CA THR A 252 -12.49 -0.89 -31.04
C THR A 252 -11.37 -1.27 -30.06
N SER A 253 -11.04 -2.55 -29.94
CA SER A 253 -9.81 -2.97 -29.25
C SER A 253 -8.63 -2.63 -30.15
N ILE A 254 -8.03 -1.47 -29.93
CA ILE A 254 -6.95 -0.99 -30.80
C ILE A 254 -5.58 -1.53 -30.37
N PHE A 255 -5.41 -1.90 -29.11
CA PHE A 255 -4.09 -2.26 -28.58
C PHE A 255 -3.87 -3.77 -28.46
N ALA A 256 -2.66 -4.21 -28.78
CA ALA A 256 -2.14 -5.53 -28.47
C ALA A 256 -0.97 -5.39 -27.49
N THR A 257 -1.24 -5.74 -26.23
CA THR A 257 -0.42 -5.39 -25.06
C THR A 257 -0.06 -6.66 -24.27
N PRO A 258 0.89 -7.48 -24.76
CA PRO A 258 1.17 -8.81 -24.20
C PRO A 258 1.71 -8.76 -22.76
N ASN A 259 2.28 -7.63 -22.33
CA ASN A 259 2.90 -7.45 -21.02
C ASN A 259 2.10 -6.52 -20.11
N LEU A 260 0.83 -6.29 -20.43
CA LEU A 260 -0.05 -5.43 -19.62
C LEU A 260 -0.25 -6.03 -18.23
N GLN A 261 0.07 -5.28 -17.19
CA GLN A 261 -0.08 -5.69 -15.79
C GLN A 261 -1.19 -4.93 -15.09
N ARG A 262 -1.40 -3.66 -15.45
CA ARG A 262 -2.45 -2.80 -14.89
C ARG A 262 -3.31 -2.24 -16.02
N LEU A 263 -4.61 -2.41 -15.90
CA LEU A 263 -5.60 -1.80 -16.78
C LEU A 263 -6.56 -0.97 -15.94
N THR A 264 -6.65 0.33 -16.23
CA THR A 264 -7.58 1.25 -15.58
C THR A 264 -8.58 1.75 -16.61
N LEU A 265 -9.87 1.58 -16.35
CA LEU A 265 -10.94 2.00 -17.26
C LEU A 265 -11.87 2.98 -16.53
N HIS A 266 -12.10 4.15 -17.11
CA HIS A 266 -13.00 5.18 -16.59
C HIS A 266 -14.14 5.42 -17.56
N GLY A 267 -15.39 5.33 -17.10
CA GLY A 267 -16.56 5.59 -17.95
C GLY A 267 -17.82 4.90 -17.46
N ALA A 268 -18.83 4.87 -18.33
CA ALA A 268 -20.06 4.13 -18.05
C ALA A 268 -19.78 2.62 -18.09
N TRP A 269 -20.50 1.88 -17.25
CA TRP A 269 -20.35 0.43 -17.12
C TRP A 269 -20.49 -0.37 -18.44
N GLU A 270 -21.34 0.04 -19.39
CA GLU A 270 -21.44 -0.60 -20.71
C GLU A 270 -20.14 -0.47 -21.50
N GLN A 271 -19.43 0.65 -21.36
CA GLN A 271 -18.15 0.89 -22.02
C GLN A 271 -17.06 0.02 -21.38
N LEU A 272 -17.07 -0.12 -20.06
CA LEU A 272 -16.11 -1.00 -19.37
C LEU A 272 -16.30 -2.47 -19.79
N CYS A 273 -17.55 -2.94 -19.84
CA CYS A 273 -17.90 -4.27 -20.34
C CYS A 273 -17.48 -4.46 -21.79
N GLY A 274 -17.90 -3.54 -22.66
CA GLY A 274 -17.60 -3.60 -24.09
C GLY A 274 -16.11 -3.74 -24.34
N TYR A 275 -15.26 -3.05 -23.57
CA TYR A 275 -13.81 -3.09 -23.72
C TYR A 275 -13.20 -4.43 -23.39
N LEU A 276 -13.65 -5.02 -22.30
CA LEU A 276 -13.20 -6.34 -21.91
C LEU A 276 -13.71 -7.39 -22.92
N SER A 277 -14.95 -7.27 -23.42
CA SER A 277 -15.53 -8.22 -24.39
C SER A 277 -14.84 -8.22 -25.76
N ILE A 278 -14.49 -7.04 -26.29
CA ILE A 278 -13.88 -6.92 -27.61
C ILE A 278 -12.36 -7.18 -27.62
N SER A 279 -11.74 -7.30 -26.45
CA SER A 279 -10.30 -7.51 -26.37
C SER A 279 -9.90 -8.80 -27.09
N LYS A 280 -9.07 -8.66 -28.13
CA LYS A 280 -8.65 -9.79 -28.97
C LYS A 280 -7.84 -10.82 -28.19
N TYR A 281 -7.14 -10.38 -27.16
CA TYR A 281 -6.19 -11.19 -26.39
C TYR A 281 -6.70 -11.43 -24.97
N ARG A 282 -6.40 -12.62 -24.44
CA ARG A 282 -6.59 -12.90 -23.03
C ARG A 282 -5.66 -11.98 -22.23
N LEU A 283 -6.24 -11.20 -21.34
CA LEU A 283 -5.50 -10.31 -20.45
C LEU A 283 -5.08 -11.08 -19.20
N GLN A 284 -3.83 -10.89 -18.77
CA GLN A 284 -3.28 -11.44 -17.53
C GLN A 284 -2.77 -10.28 -16.67
N LEU A 285 -3.67 -9.73 -15.88
CA LEU A 285 -3.46 -8.51 -15.12
C LEU A 285 -3.08 -8.83 -13.68
N LYS A 286 -2.22 -8.00 -13.10
CA LYS A 286 -2.08 -7.88 -11.64
C LYS A 286 -3.24 -7.08 -11.07
N VAL A 287 -3.61 -5.98 -11.73
CA VAL A 287 -4.68 -5.10 -11.27
C VAL A 287 -5.56 -4.69 -12.45
N LEU A 288 -6.87 -4.85 -12.28
CA LEU A 288 -7.90 -4.27 -13.14
C LEU A 288 -8.66 -3.24 -12.30
N SER A 289 -8.62 -1.96 -12.67
CA SER A 289 -9.30 -0.89 -11.97
C SER A 289 -10.43 -0.34 -12.84
N LEU A 290 -11.66 -0.38 -12.32
CA LEU A 290 -12.87 0.04 -13.00
C LEU A 290 -13.46 1.25 -12.27
N HIS A 291 -13.39 2.41 -12.89
CA HIS A 291 -13.94 3.66 -12.37
C HIS A 291 -15.24 3.97 -13.11
N ILE A 292 -16.36 3.62 -12.48
CA ILE A 292 -17.68 3.79 -13.05
C ILE A 292 -18.11 5.25 -12.82
N ILE A 293 -18.25 5.98 -13.93
CA ILE A 293 -18.62 7.40 -13.98
C ILE A 293 -19.93 7.53 -14.76
N GLY A 294 -20.85 8.31 -14.21
CA GLY A 294 -22.10 8.68 -14.88
C GLY A 294 -23.31 7.82 -14.52
N ASP A 295 -24.49 8.33 -14.90
CA ASP A 295 -25.79 7.78 -14.50
C ASP A 295 -26.47 7.00 -15.64
N ARG A 296 -25.76 6.70 -16.74
CA ARG A 296 -26.29 5.90 -17.84
C ARG A 296 -26.15 4.42 -17.46
N TRP A 297 -27.31 3.76 -17.33
CA TRP A 297 -27.42 2.36 -16.97
C TRP A 297 -28.05 1.57 -18.12
N GLN A 298 -27.36 1.46 -19.25
CA GLN A 298 -27.76 0.52 -20.30
C GLN A 298 -27.20 -0.86 -20.00
N GLN A 299 -28.09 -1.86 -19.86
CA GLN A 299 -27.64 -3.23 -19.65
C GLN A 299 -26.81 -3.66 -20.88
N PRO A 300 -25.57 -4.17 -20.66
CA PRO A 300 -24.83 -4.83 -21.72
C PRO A 300 -25.69 -5.90 -22.41
N SER A 301 -25.47 -6.05 -23.71
CA SER A 301 -26.15 -7.08 -24.50
C SER A 301 -25.74 -8.48 -24.05
N GLU A 302 -26.61 -9.47 -24.25
CA GLU A 302 -26.29 -10.88 -23.97
C GLU A 302 -25.05 -11.35 -24.76
N GLU A 303 -24.82 -10.80 -25.95
CA GLU A 303 -23.65 -11.09 -26.78
C GLU A 303 -22.36 -10.60 -26.13
N GLU A 304 -22.33 -9.37 -25.62
CA GLU A 304 -21.17 -8.81 -24.92
C GLU A 304 -20.80 -9.64 -23.67
N TYR A 305 -21.81 -10.10 -22.92
CA TYR A 305 -21.58 -10.96 -21.77
C TYR A 305 -21.02 -12.32 -22.16
N LYS A 306 -21.58 -12.92 -23.22
CA LYS A 306 -21.09 -14.20 -23.74
C LYS A 306 -19.64 -14.08 -24.21
N ASP A 307 -19.30 -12.98 -24.87
CA ASP A 307 -17.94 -12.72 -25.33
C ASP A 307 -16.97 -12.54 -24.17
N LEU A 308 -17.33 -11.75 -23.16
CA LEU A 308 -16.52 -11.57 -21.95
C LEU A 308 -16.19 -12.92 -21.29
N TYR A 309 -17.22 -13.75 -21.11
CA TYR A 309 -17.07 -15.09 -20.53
C TYR A 309 -16.15 -16.00 -21.36
N ASN A 310 -16.22 -15.90 -22.69
CA ASN A 310 -15.39 -16.71 -23.59
C ASN A 310 -13.90 -16.32 -23.56
N ARG A 311 -13.56 -15.06 -23.22
CA ARG A 311 -12.17 -14.57 -23.20
C ARG A 311 -11.37 -15.04 -21.99
N ARG A 312 -12.03 -15.33 -20.86
CA ARG A 312 -11.42 -15.84 -19.60
C ARG A 312 -10.21 -15.01 -19.14
N HIS A 313 -10.32 -13.68 -19.09
CA HIS A 313 -9.23 -12.85 -18.58
C HIS A 313 -8.91 -13.21 -17.12
N ILE A 314 -7.67 -12.92 -16.70
CA ILE A 314 -7.20 -13.13 -15.32
C ILE A 314 -6.83 -11.76 -14.75
N ALA A 315 -7.23 -11.48 -13.52
CA ALA A 315 -6.79 -10.32 -12.75
C ALA A 315 -6.55 -10.75 -11.29
N LEU A 316 -5.35 -10.58 -10.75
CA LEU A 316 -5.13 -10.91 -9.31
C LEU A 316 -6.02 -10.04 -8.43
N THR A 317 -6.06 -8.74 -8.73
CA THR A 317 -6.87 -7.76 -8.02
C THR A 317 -7.84 -7.07 -8.97
N LEU A 318 -9.11 -7.02 -8.58
CA LEU A 318 -10.12 -6.16 -9.20
C LEU A 318 -10.43 -4.98 -8.26
N GLU A 319 -10.24 -3.75 -8.72
CA GLU A 319 -10.61 -2.53 -8.02
C GLU A 319 -11.84 -1.92 -8.72
N ILE A 320 -12.88 -1.60 -7.97
CA ILE A 320 -14.10 -0.97 -8.51
C ILE A 320 -14.31 0.34 -7.74
N GLY A 321 -14.13 1.47 -8.41
CA GLY A 321 -14.48 2.79 -7.90
C GLY A 321 -15.80 3.27 -8.50
N MET A 322 -16.67 3.87 -7.71
CA MET A 322 -17.95 4.40 -8.18
C MET A 322 -18.11 5.88 -7.86
N GLU A 323 -18.25 6.69 -8.91
CA GLU A 323 -18.48 8.14 -8.84
C GLU A 323 -19.75 8.48 -9.62
N MET A 324 -20.89 8.42 -8.94
CA MET A 324 -22.19 8.75 -9.53
C MET A 324 -22.65 10.14 -9.11
N THR A 325 -23.45 10.78 -9.96
CA THR A 325 -23.93 12.15 -9.75
C THR A 325 -25.38 12.22 -9.27
N THR A 326 -26.20 11.18 -9.49
CA THR A 326 -27.61 11.20 -9.08
C THR A 326 -28.03 10.02 -8.19
N VAL A 327 -29.11 10.23 -7.42
CA VAL A 327 -29.54 9.43 -6.26
C VAL A 327 -30.73 8.51 -6.60
N ARG A 328 -30.91 8.04 -7.85
CA ARG A 328 -32.07 7.16 -8.15
C ARG A 328 -31.76 5.70 -7.84
N VAL A 329 -32.14 5.28 -6.64
CA VAL A 329 -31.68 4.05 -5.96
C VAL A 329 -32.34 2.74 -6.45
N ASN A 330 -33.62 2.75 -6.84
CA ASN A 330 -34.44 1.51 -6.80
C ASN A 330 -34.32 0.54 -7.99
N GLY A 331 -33.50 0.81 -9.00
CA GLY A 331 -33.20 -0.14 -10.10
C GLY A 331 -31.71 -0.41 -10.31
N LEU A 332 -30.86 0.38 -9.67
CA LEU A 332 -29.41 0.35 -9.91
C LEU A 332 -28.72 -0.80 -9.17
N SER A 333 -29.25 -1.23 -8.02
CA SER A 333 -28.66 -2.31 -7.23
C SER A 333 -28.75 -3.67 -7.91
N GLU A 334 -29.89 -3.98 -8.54
CA GLU A 334 -30.06 -5.22 -9.30
C GLU A 334 -29.18 -5.20 -10.55
N ALA A 335 -29.18 -4.08 -11.27
CA ALA A 335 -28.37 -3.90 -12.47
C ALA A 335 -26.88 -4.06 -12.15
N PHE A 336 -26.38 -3.34 -11.14
CA PHE A 336 -25.01 -3.45 -10.67
C PHE A 336 -24.68 -4.86 -10.15
N GLY A 337 -25.59 -5.50 -9.43
CA GLY A 337 -25.44 -6.89 -8.98
C GLY A 337 -25.28 -7.87 -10.13
N ILE A 338 -26.05 -7.70 -11.21
CA ILE A 338 -25.90 -8.47 -12.45
C ILE A 338 -24.52 -8.21 -13.06
N PHE A 339 -24.15 -6.94 -13.27
CA PHE A 339 -22.85 -6.56 -13.83
C PHE A 339 -21.70 -7.18 -13.05
N HIS A 340 -21.67 -6.99 -11.73
CA HIS A 340 -20.62 -7.49 -10.86
C HIS A 340 -20.52 -9.01 -10.90
N ARG A 341 -21.66 -9.71 -10.86
CA ARG A 341 -21.70 -11.17 -10.98
C ARG A 341 -21.19 -11.63 -12.35
N VAL A 342 -21.55 -10.96 -13.44
CA VAL A 342 -21.06 -11.33 -14.77
C VAL A 342 -19.55 -11.08 -14.86
N LEU A 343 -19.09 -9.94 -14.38
CA LEU A 343 -17.67 -9.59 -14.33
C LEU A 343 -16.87 -10.63 -13.54
N ILE A 344 -17.30 -10.96 -12.32
CA ILE A 344 -16.62 -11.96 -11.48
C ILE A 344 -16.70 -13.36 -12.06
N SER A 345 -17.82 -13.75 -12.67
CA SER A 345 -17.92 -15.08 -13.28
C SER A 345 -17.15 -15.22 -14.59
N SER A 346 -16.84 -14.10 -15.25
CA SER A 346 -16.09 -14.07 -16.52
C SER A 346 -14.59 -13.85 -16.34
N LEU A 347 -14.17 -13.36 -15.17
CA LEU A 347 -12.79 -13.09 -14.82
C LEU A 347 -12.29 -14.08 -13.76
N THR A 348 -11.07 -14.59 -13.92
CA THR A 348 -10.40 -15.26 -12.80
C THR A 348 -9.83 -14.19 -11.87
N ILE A 349 -10.48 -13.96 -10.72
CA ILE A 349 -10.12 -12.92 -9.74
C ILE A 349 -9.75 -13.54 -8.40
N ASP A 350 -8.63 -13.10 -7.81
CA ASP A 350 -8.24 -13.55 -6.47
C ASP A 350 -8.87 -12.68 -5.37
N ARG A 351 -8.97 -11.36 -5.58
CA ARG A 351 -9.59 -10.44 -4.61
C ARG A 351 -10.25 -9.23 -5.28
N VAL A 352 -11.33 -8.75 -4.66
CA VAL A 352 -12.07 -7.56 -5.10
C VAL A 352 -11.95 -6.46 -4.04
N TYR A 353 -11.63 -5.24 -4.48
CA TYR A 353 -11.68 -4.01 -3.70
C TYR A 353 -12.75 -3.10 -4.27
N ALA A 354 -13.79 -2.79 -3.51
CA ALA A 354 -14.88 -1.93 -3.94
C ALA A 354 -14.86 -0.62 -3.15
N TYR A 355 -14.66 0.51 -3.82
CA TYR A 355 -14.67 1.86 -3.27
C TYR A 355 -15.99 2.54 -3.63
N ILE A 356 -16.90 2.63 -2.65
CA ILE A 356 -18.29 3.02 -2.86
C ILE A 356 -18.61 4.19 -1.91
N SER A 357 -19.18 5.28 -2.44
CA SER A 357 -19.76 6.32 -1.59
C SER A 357 -20.96 5.76 -0.82
N SER A 358 -21.14 6.14 0.45
CA SER A 358 -22.20 5.61 1.30
C SER A 358 -23.60 5.76 0.72
N GLU A 359 -23.83 6.75 -0.12
CA GLU A 359 -25.10 6.99 -0.82
C GLU A 359 -25.50 5.82 -1.72
N TYR A 360 -24.54 4.98 -2.12
CA TYR A 360 -24.72 3.82 -2.99
C TYR A 360 -24.59 2.49 -2.24
N THR A 361 -24.71 2.49 -0.92
CA THR A 361 -24.66 1.26 -0.11
C THR A 361 -25.74 0.24 -0.53
N ILE A 362 -26.87 0.69 -1.10
CA ILE A 362 -27.89 -0.22 -1.66
C ILE A 362 -27.30 -1.22 -2.66
N LEU A 363 -26.25 -0.84 -3.39
CA LEU A 363 -25.67 -1.66 -4.44
C LEU A 363 -25.10 -2.96 -3.90
N LEU A 364 -24.68 -2.97 -2.62
CA LEU A 364 -24.19 -4.15 -1.94
C LEU A 364 -25.24 -5.25 -1.82
N HIS A 365 -26.53 -4.92 -1.84
CA HIS A 365 -27.62 -5.90 -1.74
C HIS A 365 -27.71 -6.84 -2.96
N GLY A 366 -27.15 -6.43 -4.10
CA GLY A 366 -27.11 -7.26 -5.31
C GLY A 366 -25.88 -8.16 -5.41
N LEU A 367 -24.93 -8.09 -4.47
CA LEU A 367 -23.62 -8.70 -4.62
C LEU A 367 -23.49 -10.05 -3.92
N GLN A 368 -22.84 -11.00 -4.60
CA GLN A 368 -22.30 -12.20 -3.97
C GLN A 368 -20.89 -11.88 -3.48
N LEU A 369 -20.76 -11.69 -2.16
CA LEU A 369 -19.54 -11.16 -1.54
C LEU A 369 -18.61 -12.25 -0.97
N ASP A 370 -19.08 -13.51 -0.95
CA ASP A 370 -18.40 -14.62 -0.29
C ASP A 370 -17.21 -15.16 -1.09
N HIS A 371 -17.26 -15.08 -2.42
CA HIS A 371 -16.17 -15.53 -3.29
C HIS A 371 -16.16 -14.77 -4.63
N PRO A 372 -15.03 -14.19 -5.06
CA PRO A 372 -13.75 -14.00 -4.35
C PRO A 372 -13.88 -13.18 -3.05
N PRO A 373 -12.87 -13.16 -2.17
CA PRO A 373 -12.86 -12.27 -1.01
C PRO A 373 -13.06 -10.79 -1.40
N HIS A 374 -14.05 -10.14 -0.80
CA HIS A 374 -14.34 -8.72 -1.02
C HIS A 374 -13.83 -7.84 0.12
N THR A 375 -13.10 -6.79 -0.24
CA THR A 375 -12.78 -5.65 0.63
C THR A 375 -13.61 -4.45 0.18
N ILE A 376 -14.54 -4.00 1.03
CA ILE A 376 -15.48 -2.92 0.70
C ILE A 376 -15.08 -1.67 1.48
N HIS A 377 -14.75 -0.60 0.78
CA HIS A 377 -14.48 0.73 1.32
C HIS A 377 -15.69 1.63 1.10
N LEU A 378 -16.38 1.95 2.20
CA LEU A 378 -17.46 2.90 2.24
C LEU A 378 -16.98 4.24 2.76
N SER A 379 -16.97 5.25 1.90
CA SER A 379 -16.67 6.63 2.27
C SER A 379 -17.96 7.46 2.37
N SER A 380 -18.13 8.22 3.45
CA SER A 380 -19.34 9.00 3.69
C SER A 380 -19.07 10.42 4.18
N ARG A 381 -19.80 11.40 3.63
CA ARG A 381 -19.98 12.71 4.26
C ARG A 381 -21.03 12.63 5.38
N SER A 382 -22.15 11.93 5.15
CA SER A 382 -23.19 11.63 6.14
C SER A 382 -23.82 10.25 5.95
N TRP A 383 -24.02 9.53 7.05
CA TRP A 383 -24.64 8.20 7.10
C TRP A 383 -26.17 8.21 7.15
N ASP A 384 -26.81 9.39 7.19
CA ASP A 384 -28.27 9.49 7.35
C ASP A 384 -29.03 8.84 6.19
N ASN A 385 -28.51 8.93 4.97
CA ASN A 385 -29.14 8.37 3.75
C ASN A 385 -29.16 6.83 3.72
N VAL A 386 -28.40 6.17 4.60
CA VAL A 386 -28.28 4.71 4.61
C VAL A 386 -29.30 4.08 5.56
N LYS A 387 -29.86 4.84 6.51
CA LYS A 387 -30.70 4.35 7.62
C LYS A 387 -32.01 3.67 7.20
N GLU A 388 -32.45 3.84 5.95
CA GLU A 388 -33.69 3.25 5.45
C GLU A 388 -33.48 1.94 4.68
N LEU A 389 -32.23 1.50 4.52
CA LEU A 389 -31.94 0.28 3.78
C LEU A 389 -32.40 -0.98 4.55
N PRO A 390 -32.81 -2.05 3.84
CA PRO A 390 -33.03 -3.34 4.48
C PRO A 390 -31.74 -3.87 5.09
N THR A 391 -31.83 -4.82 6.03
CA THR A 391 -30.64 -5.52 6.54
C THR A 391 -30.03 -6.39 5.44
N LEU A 392 -28.71 -6.36 5.27
CA LEU A 392 -28.00 -7.15 4.27
C LEU A 392 -27.36 -8.41 4.90
N PRO A 393 -27.91 -9.62 4.68
CA PRO A 393 -27.32 -10.85 5.19
C PRO A 393 -26.22 -11.37 4.25
N ALA A 394 -25.23 -10.54 3.91
CA ALA A 394 -24.09 -10.92 3.09
C ALA A 394 -22.79 -10.89 3.90
N TYR A 395 -21.82 -11.74 3.58
CA TYR A 395 -20.51 -11.75 4.23
C TYR A 395 -19.44 -11.12 3.35
N CYS A 396 -18.49 -10.40 3.92
CA CYS A 396 -17.33 -9.90 3.19
C CYS A 396 -16.04 -10.15 3.97
N ASP A 397 -14.90 -10.10 3.28
CA ASP A 397 -13.59 -10.30 3.90
C ASP A 397 -13.26 -9.10 4.79
N THR A 398 -13.28 -7.88 4.22
CA THR A 398 -13.03 -6.65 4.97
C THR A 398 -14.07 -5.59 4.63
N LEU A 399 -14.60 -4.91 5.65
CA LEU A 399 -15.44 -3.72 5.51
C LEU A 399 -14.74 -2.52 6.14
N ALA A 400 -14.39 -1.53 5.33
CA ALA A 400 -13.86 -0.26 5.76
C ALA A 400 -14.95 0.82 5.72
N VAL A 401 -15.27 1.39 6.88
CA VAL A 401 -16.30 2.41 7.08
C VAL A 401 -15.60 3.71 7.47
N ILE A 402 -15.47 4.61 6.50
CA ILE A 402 -14.73 5.87 6.64
C ILE A 402 -15.73 7.01 6.54
N GLY A 403 -15.84 7.84 7.57
CA GLY A 403 -16.83 8.91 7.56
C GLY A 403 -16.55 10.04 8.54
N VAL A 404 -16.93 11.25 8.13
CA VAL A 404 -16.64 12.48 8.90
C VAL A 404 -17.69 12.71 9.99
N THR A 405 -18.96 12.43 9.71
CA THR A 405 -20.09 12.71 10.62
C THR A 405 -21.13 11.60 10.64
N GLY A 406 -21.87 11.48 11.75
CA GLY A 406 -22.93 10.50 11.93
C GLY A 406 -22.45 9.12 12.38
N LYS A 407 -23.40 8.30 12.85
CA LYS A 407 -23.16 6.88 13.18
C LYS A 407 -23.46 6.02 11.95
N PRO A 408 -22.53 5.16 11.51
CA PRO A 408 -22.80 4.25 10.41
C PRO A 408 -23.87 3.23 10.83
N PRO A 409 -24.90 2.95 10.00
CA PRO A 409 -25.93 1.99 10.35
C PRO A 409 -25.44 0.56 10.07
N LEU A 410 -24.55 0.06 10.92
CA LEU A 410 -23.85 -1.22 10.73
C LEU A 410 -24.79 -2.42 10.49
N ARG A 411 -26.04 -2.38 10.99
CA ARG A 411 -27.03 -3.45 10.76
C ARG A 411 -27.47 -3.60 9.30
N GLN A 412 -27.28 -2.58 8.49
CA GLN A 412 -27.63 -2.54 7.07
C GLN A 412 -26.44 -2.88 6.17
N LEU A 413 -25.25 -3.04 6.76
CA LEU A 413 -24.01 -3.32 6.05
C LEU A 413 -23.72 -4.83 6.05
N PRO A 414 -22.93 -5.32 5.08
CA PRO A 414 -22.53 -6.73 5.06
C PRO A 414 -21.70 -7.07 6.30
N CYS A 415 -21.80 -8.31 6.72
CA CYS A 415 -21.13 -8.90 7.86
C CYS A 415 -19.65 -9.17 7.53
N PRO A 416 -18.68 -8.43 8.10
CA PRO A 416 -17.29 -8.58 7.73
C PRO A 416 -16.56 -9.62 8.58
N ARG A 417 -15.48 -10.18 8.03
CA ARG A 417 -14.43 -10.86 8.80
C ARG A 417 -13.46 -9.85 9.44
N GLY A 418 -13.10 -8.79 8.73
CA GLY A 418 -12.28 -7.66 9.20
C GLY A 418 -13.04 -6.33 9.10
N LEU A 419 -13.05 -5.53 10.15
CA LEU A 419 -13.75 -4.23 10.17
C LEU A 419 -12.76 -3.09 10.38
N VAL A 420 -12.64 -2.19 9.41
CA VAL A 420 -11.88 -0.94 9.57
C VAL A 420 -12.89 0.19 9.79
N VAL A 421 -12.89 0.88 10.93
CA VAL A 421 -13.78 2.00 11.20
C VAL A 421 -12.97 3.26 11.48
N SER A 422 -13.12 4.25 10.60
CA SER A 422 -12.56 5.58 10.81
C SER A 422 -13.68 6.60 10.92
N THR A 423 -14.43 6.54 12.03
CA THR A 423 -15.52 7.50 12.34
C THR A 423 -15.42 7.96 13.78
N ARG A 424 -15.82 9.21 14.05
CA ARG A 424 -15.79 9.78 15.43
C ARG A 424 -16.79 9.11 16.38
N HIS A 425 -17.88 8.55 15.85
CA HIS A 425 -19.01 8.09 16.66
C HIS A 425 -19.10 6.57 16.84
N PHE A 426 -18.04 5.83 16.47
CA PHE A 426 -18.00 4.38 16.69
C PHE A 426 -18.01 4.02 18.19
N SER A 427 -18.79 2.98 18.51
CA SER A 427 -18.93 2.34 19.81
C SER A 427 -19.11 0.83 19.59
N PHE A 428 -18.54 -0.01 20.45
CA PHE A 428 -18.74 -1.47 20.36
C PHE A 428 -20.20 -1.87 20.57
N SER A 429 -20.96 -1.08 21.34
CA SER A 429 -22.40 -1.28 21.54
C SER A 429 -23.22 -1.20 20.25
N ASP A 430 -22.68 -0.54 19.22
CA ASP A 430 -23.37 -0.34 17.94
C ASP A 430 -23.16 -1.54 16.99
N LEU A 431 -22.26 -2.48 17.33
CA LEU A 431 -22.01 -3.67 16.52
C LEU A 431 -23.25 -4.59 16.50
N PRO A 432 -23.70 -5.04 15.32
CA PRO A 432 -24.75 -6.06 15.23
C PRO A 432 -24.32 -7.36 15.90
N THR A 433 -25.19 -7.95 16.71
CA THR A 433 -24.94 -9.27 17.32
C THR A 433 -24.72 -10.36 16.29
N SER A 434 -25.29 -10.22 15.09
CA SER A 434 -25.09 -11.11 13.95
C SER A 434 -23.65 -11.12 13.42
N TRP A 435 -22.83 -10.11 13.72
CA TRP A 435 -21.42 -10.05 13.29
C TRP A 435 -20.46 -10.79 14.21
N ALA A 436 -20.89 -11.06 15.45
CA ALA A 436 -20.06 -11.73 16.45
C ALA A 436 -19.39 -13.06 16.02
N PRO A 437 -20.04 -13.96 15.25
CA PRO A 437 -19.43 -15.22 14.84
C PRO A 437 -18.38 -15.09 13.73
N THR A 438 -18.35 -14.00 12.97
CA THR A 438 -17.44 -13.85 11.81
C THR A 438 -16.38 -12.79 12.02
N LEU A 439 -16.69 -11.74 12.79
CA LEU A 439 -15.80 -10.62 13.02
C LEU A 439 -14.56 -11.05 13.81
N SER A 440 -13.44 -11.15 13.10
CA SER A 440 -12.16 -11.63 13.61
C SER A 440 -11.13 -10.53 13.88
N GLU A 441 -11.25 -9.42 13.16
CA GLU A 441 -10.29 -8.31 13.21
C GLU A 441 -11.05 -6.98 13.20
N ILE A 442 -10.65 -6.03 14.06
CA ILE A 442 -11.17 -4.67 14.05
C ILE A 442 -10.00 -3.69 14.05
N GLU A 443 -9.99 -2.74 13.12
CA GLU A 443 -9.15 -1.55 13.15
C GLU A 443 -10.02 -0.31 13.34
N ALA A 444 -10.02 0.27 14.54
CA ALA A 444 -10.86 1.41 14.91
C ALA A 444 -10.01 2.66 15.12
N ASP A 445 -10.04 3.55 14.13
CA ASP A 445 -9.18 4.71 14.04
C ASP A 445 -10.02 5.99 14.15
N ARG A 446 -10.30 6.47 15.38
CA ARG A 446 -11.08 7.71 15.54
C ARG A 446 -10.36 8.89 14.88
N ALA A 447 -11.05 9.59 13.97
CA ALA A 447 -10.57 10.87 13.48
C ALA A 447 -10.32 11.83 14.67
N PRO A 448 -9.28 12.68 14.63
CA PRO A 448 -8.99 13.69 15.65
C PRO A 448 -10.25 14.38 16.16
N ASP A 449 -10.51 14.26 17.47
CA ASP A 449 -11.33 15.24 18.18
C ASP A 449 -10.35 16.23 18.83
N HIS A 450 -10.45 17.51 18.50
CA HIS A 450 -9.59 18.53 19.11
C HIS A 450 -10.00 18.84 20.56
N ASN A 451 -11.15 18.34 21.02
CA ASN A 451 -11.64 18.48 22.39
C ASN A 451 -12.35 17.19 22.85
N PRO A 452 -11.64 16.06 23.06
CA PRO A 452 -12.26 14.87 23.60
C PRO A 452 -12.77 15.20 25.01
N LYS A 453 -14.10 15.19 25.19
CA LYS A 453 -14.70 15.24 26.53
C LYS A 453 -14.41 13.90 27.20
N ILE A 454 -13.23 13.78 27.81
CA ILE A 454 -12.91 12.67 28.69
C ILE A 454 -13.96 12.72 29.81
N PRO A 455 -14.74 11.65 30.05
CA PRO A 455 -15.54 11.58 31.25
C PRO A 455 -14.58 11.61 32.46
N HIS A 456 -14.44 12.78 33.10
CA HIS A 456 -13.53 13.00 34.23
C HIS A 456 -13.94 12.28 35.51
N LYS A 457 -15.11 11.62 35.50
CA LYS A 457 -15.48 10.69 36.55
C LYS A 457 -15.28 9.30 35.96
N PRO A 458 -14.67 8.34 36.70
CA PRO A 458 -14.85 6.94 36.34
C PRO A 458 -16.34 6.78 36.08
N ILE A 459 -16.69 6.20 34.92
CA ILE A 459 -18.07 5.76 34.69
C ILE A 459 -18.37 4.99 35.97
N LYS A 460 -19.15 5.59 36.88
CA LYS A 460 -19.78 4.81 37.94
C LYS A 460 -20.36 3.68 37.14
N MET A 461 -20.00 2.44 37.46
CA MET A 461 -20.76 1.29 36.98
C MET A 461 -22.19 1.60 37.40
N GLN A 462 -22.88 2.35 36.53
CA GLN A 462 -24.30 2.49 36.54
C GLN A 462 -24.64 1.05 36.28
N THR A 463 -25.11 0.40 37.33
CA THR A 463 -25.89 -0.82 37.26
C THR A 463 -26.78 -0.61 36.06
N SER A 464 -26.34 -1.12 34.93
CA SER A 464 -26.96 -0.92 33.64
C SER A 464 -28.40 -1.34 33.84
N SER A 465 -29.33 -0.59 33.26
CA SER A 465 -30.71 -1.02 33.10
C SER A 465 -30.72 -2.55 32.89
N PRO A 466 -31.34 -3.33 33.79
CA PRO A 466 -31.25 -4.79 33.75
C PRO A 466 -31.86 -5.27 32.43
N GLY A 467 -31.02 -5.56 31.44
CA GLY A 467 -31.48 -5.91 30.09
C GLY A 467 -30.46 -5.74 28.96
N GLN A 468 -29.46 -4.86 29.06
CA GLN A 468 -28.40 -4.80 28.04
C GLN A 468 -27.27 -5.77 28.37
N LEU A 469 -27.47 -7.05 28.02
CA LEU A 469 -26.41 -8.03 27.99
C LEU A 469 -25.34 -7.59 26.98
N GLY A 470 -24.07 -7.56 27.38
CA GLY A 470 -22.96 -7.27 26.49
C GLY A 470 -22.90 -8.25 25.31
N ILE A 471 -22.54 -7.74 24.14
CA ILE A 471 -22.25 -8.54 22.94
C ILE A 471 -21.11 -9.52 23.23
N ASN A 472 -21.29 -10.78 22.86
CA ASN A 472 -20.28 -11.83 22.95
C ASN A 472 -19.59 -11.99 21.59
N LEU A 473 -18.44 -11.33 21.41
CA LEU A 473 -17.66 -11.34 20.16
C LEU A 473 -16.76 -12.58 20.13
N VAL A 474 -17.38 -13.73 19.82
CA VAL A 474 -16.75 -15.05 19.94
C VAL A 474 -15.55 -15.27 19.03
N SER A 475 -15.50 -14.57 17.89
CA SER A 475 -14.46 -14.76 16.87
C SER A 475 -13.41 -13.67 16.84
N LEU A 476 -13.58 -12.56 17.59
CA LEU A 476 -12.65 -11.43 17.56
C LEU A 476 -11.30 -11.84 18.15
N ARG A 477 -10.26 -11.86 17.31
CA ARG A 477 -8.88 -12.19 17.67
C ARG A 477 -8.00 -10.97 17.83
N CYS A 478 -8.16 -9.97 16.96
CA CYS A 478 -7.29 -8.80 16.91
C CYS A 478 -8.10 -7.50 16.96
N LEU A 479 -7.67 -6.55 17.78
CA LEU A 479 -8.19 -5.19 17.80
C LEU A 479 -7.03 -4.20 17.72
N LYS A 480 -7.01 -3.39 16.66
CA LYS A 480 -6.16 -2.23 16.52
C LYS A 480 -6.99 -0.98 16.79
N CYS A 481 -6.75 -0.24 17.87
CA CYS A 481 -7.61 0.89 18.23
C CYS A 481 -6.90 2.00 19.00
N GLN A 482 -7.59 3.12 19.21
CA GLN A 482 -7.10 4.17 20.11
C GLN A 482 -7.27 3.78 21.58
N ILE A 483 -6.44 4.37 22.44
CA ILE A 483 -6.36 4.01 23.86
C ILE A 483 -7.69 4.08 24.63
N HIS A 484 -8.55 5.04 24.33
CA HIS A 484 -9.85 5.15 24.99
C HIS A 484 -10.80 4.01 24.59
N LEU A 485 -10.75 3.54 23.34
CA LEU A 485 -11.52 2.35 22.89
C LEU A 485 -10.97 1.09 23.55
N ALA A 486 -9.65 0.99 23.74
CA ALA A 486 -9.06 -0.10 24.51
C ALA A 486 -9.56 -0.12 25.96
N ILE A 487 -9.64 1.04 26.63
CA ILE A 487 -10.20 1.14 27.99
C ILE A 487 -11.68 0.75 27.99
N GLU A 488 -12.46 1.22 27.00
CA GLU A 488 -13.86 0.84 26.84
C GLU A 488 -14.02 -0.68 26.74
N VAL A 489 -13.25 -1.34 25.87
CA VAL A 489 -13.25 -2.80 25.71
C VAL A 489 -12.95 -3.53 27.02
N VAL A 490 -11.89 -3.13 27.73
CA VAL A 490 -11.47 -3.77 28.99
C VAL A 490 -12.51 -3.57 30.11
N THR A 491 -13.18 -2.42 30.13
CA THR A 491 -14.18 -2.09 31.17
C THR A 491 -15.60 -2.54 30.83
N SER A 492 -15.89 -2.82 29.56
CA SER A 492 -17.22 -3.21 29.08
C SER A 492 -17.68 -4.57 29.58
N ASP A 493 -18.99 -4.81 29.56
CA ASP A 493 -19.60 -6.11 29.85
C ASP A 493 -19.58 -7.06 28.64
N HIS A 494 -18.90 -6.67 27.55
CA HIS A 494 -18.67 -7.53 26.39
C HIS A 494 -17.74 -8.69 26.73
N ARG A 495 -17.92 -9.81 26.01
CA ARG A 495 -17.07 -11.01 26.15
C ARG A 495 -16.28 -11.24 24.89
N PHE A 496 -15.00 -11.55 25.03
CA PHE A 496 -14.08 -11.75 23.91
C PHE A 496 -13.27 -13.04 24.10
N PRO A 497 -13.89 -14.23 23.95
CA PRO A 497 -13.26 -15.51 24.30
C PRO A 497 -12.11 -15.92 23.36
N ALA A 498 -12.04 -15.34 22.15
CA ALA A 498 -10.98 -15.58 21.16
C ALA A 498 -9.95 -14.44 21.07
N PHE A 499 -10.02 -13.44 21.95
CA PHE A 499 -9.22 -12.23 21.82
C PHE A 499 -7.76 -12.47 22.18
N GLU A 500 -6.88 -12.35 21.20
CA GLU A 500 -5.47 -12.74 21.24
C GLU A 500 -4.53 -11.52 21.23
N GLU A 501 -4.90 -10.48 20.48
CA GLU A 501 -4.07 -9.31 20.24
C GLU A 501 -4.84 -7.98 20.39
N LEU A 502 -4.27 -7.06 21.19
CA LEU A 502 -4.68 -5.66 21.27
C LEU A 502 -3.53 -4.77 20.84
N TYR A 503 -3.68 -4.02 19.74
CA TYR A 503 -2.72 -3.02 19.27
C TYR A 503 -3.26 -1.61 19.48
N ILE A 504 -2.53 -0.75 20.18
CA ILE A 504 -3.01 0.56 20.59
C ILE A 504 -2.28 1.65 19.82
N VAL A 505 -3.06 2.51 19.15
CA VAL A 505 -2.62 3.63 18.32
C VAL A 505 -2.78 4.96 19.08
N ARG A 506 -1.74 5.78 19.18
CA ARG A 506 -1.72 7.08 19.87
C ARG A 506 -1.58 8.21 18.87
N LYS A 507 -2.72 8.83 18.56
CA LYS A 507 -2.75 10.07 17.75
C LYS A 507 -2.48 11.34 18.58
N PHE A 508 -2.64 11.33 19.92
CA PHE A 508 -2.47 12.53 20.77
C PHE A 508 -1.61 12.30 22.02
N TYR A 509 -0.72 13.25 22.30
CA TYR A 509 0.35 13.11 23.31
C TYR A 509 -0.09 13.39 24.77
N HIS A 510 -1.33 13.84 25.04
CA HIS A 510 -1.66 14.40 26.36
C HIS A 510 -2.38 13.47 27.36
N HIS A 511 -2.61 12.20 27.05
CA HIS A 511 -3.43 11.32 27.91
C HIS A 511 -2.63 10.36 28.81
N LYS A 512 -1.66 10.86 29.61
CA LYS A 512 -0.94 10.03 30.60
C LYS A 512 -1.90 9.22 31.51
N LYS A 513 -3.03 9.83 31.88
CA LYS A 513 -4.07 9.20 32.73
C LYS A 513 -4.70 7.97 32.07
N GLU A 514 -4.94 7.99 30.76
CA GLU A 514 -5.57 6.88 30.04
C GLU A 514 -4.60 5.69 29.91
N VAL A 515 -3.31 5.96 29.70
CA VAL A 515 -2.25 4.94 29.70
C VAL A 515 -2.19 4.22 31.05
N VAL A 516 -2.13 5.00 32.15
CA VAL A 516 -2.12 4.44 33.51
C VAL A 516 -3.39 3.65 33.80
N GLN A 517 -4.55 4.18 33.40
CA GLN A 517 -5.83 3.53 33.61
C GLN A 517 -5.90 2.19 32.86
N LEU A 518 -5.55 2.17 31.57
CA LEU A 518 -5.55 0.94 30.78
C LEU A 518 -4.64 -0.12 31.39
N LEU A 519 -3.37 0.24 31.66
CA LEU A 519 -2.38 -0.68 32.21
C LEU A 519 -2.71 -1.13 33.64
N THR A 520 -3.57 -0.40 34.35
CA THR A 520 -4.10 -0.80 35.66
C THR A 520 -5.25 -1.78 35.56
N LEU A 521 -6.15 -1.58 34.59
CA LEU A 521 -7.33 -2.44 34.41
C LEU A 521 -6.98 -3.77 33.74
N PHE A 522 -5.99 -3.76 32.85
CA PHE A 522 -5.69 -4.89 31.97
C PHE A 522 -5.31 -6.20 32.70
N PRO A 523 -4.44 -6.21 33.74
CA PRO A 523 -4.11 -7.45 34.45
C PRO A 523 -5.33 -8.11 35.11
N GLY A 524 -6.27 -7.30 35.60
CA GLY A 524 -7.52 -7.78 36.20
C GLY A 524 -8.53 -8.34 35.18
N ALA A 525 -8.40 -7.99 33.90
CA ALA A 525 -9.29 -8.50 32.85
C ALA A 525 -8.89 -9.88 32.31
N VAL A 526 -7.63 -10.29 32.54
CA VAL A 526 -7.06 -11.56 32.03
C VAL A 526 -6.83 -12.59 33.14
N GLY A 527 -6.54 -12.17 34.38
CA GLY A 527 -6.15 -13.05 35.49
C GLY A 527 -7.23 -14.02 36.02
N LYS A 528 -6.78 -15.03 36.78
CA LYS A 528 -7.65 -15.98 37.49
C LYS A 528 -8.43 -15.28 38.60
N VAL A 529 -9.74 -15.50 38.62
CA VAL A 529 -10.64 -14.94 39.64
C VAL A 529 -10.78 -15.93 40.78
N SER A 530 -10.10 -15.65 41.90
CA SER A 530 -10.24 -16.41 43.15
C SER A 530 -11.47 -16.01 43.98
N ASP A 531 -12.18 -14.93 43.61
CA ASP A 531 -13.42 -14.50 44.28
C ASP A 531 -14.64 -14.62 43.37
N VAL A 532 -15.55 -15.49 43.78
CA VAL A 532 -16.80 -15.92 43.13
C VAL A 532 -17.55 -14.76 42.43
N SER A 533 -17.44 -14.66 41.09
CA SER A 533 -18.54 -14.40 40.13
C SER A 533 -18.13 -13.81 38.77
N LEU A 534 -16.89 -13.37 38.56
CA LEU A 534 -16.49 -12.79 37.27
C LEU A 534 -15.56 -13.75 36.51
N SER A 535 -16.03 -14.35 35.42
CA SER A 535 -15.15 -15.07 34.50
C SER A 535 -14.13 -14.10 33.86
N PRO A 536 -12.88 -14.51 33.60
CA PRO A 536 -11.90 -13.67 32.91
C PRO A 536 -12.48 -13.17 31.58
N ARG A 537 -12.44 -11.85 31.36
CA ARG A 537 -13.11 -11.20 30.22
C ARG A 537 -12.33 -11.41 28.92
N LEU A 538 -11.00 -11.50 29.02
CA LEU A 538 -10.07 -11.58 27.88
C LEU A 538 -9.11 -12.79 28.04
N PRO A 539 -9.61 -14.03 28.12
CA PRO A 539 -8.85 -15.18 28.60
C PRO A 539 -7.69 -15.62 27.69
N LYS A 540 -7.66 -15.19 26.42
CA LYS A 540 -6.63 -15.58 25.44
C LYS A 540 -5.70 -14.44 25.06
N LEU A 541 -5.86 -13.27 25.68
CA LEU A 541 -5.09 -12.09 25.29
C LEU A 541 -3.65 -12.31 25.73
N HIS A 542 -2.73 -12.31 24.78
CA HIS A 542 -1.31 -12.57 25.05
C HIS A 542 -0.40 -11.63 24.27
N THR A 543 -0.95 -10.82 23.35
CA THR A 543 -0.21 -9.81 22.62
C THR A 543 -0.76 -8.41 22.91
N LEU A 544 0.11 -7.50 23.36
CA LEU A 544 -0.18 -6.08 23.55
C LEU A 544 0.78 -5.26 22.68
N GLY A 545 0.23 -4.61 21.66
CA GLY A 545 0.92 -3.66 20.81
C GLY A 545 0.66 -2.21 21.19
N ILE A 546 1.68 -1.38 21.07
CA ILE A 546 1.68 0.05 21.41
C ILE A 546 2.46 0.76 20.32
N ASP A 547 1.89 1.79 19.68
CA ASP A 547 2.56 2.55 18.61
C ASP A 547 3.32 3.80 19.11
N TRP A 548 3.27 4.08 20.41
CA TRP A 548 3.98 5.20 21.03
C TRP A 548 5.08 4.73 21.96
N PHE A 549 5.90 5.67 22.41
CA PHE A 549 6.93 5.42 23.43
C PHE A 549 6.31 5.56 24.83
N PRO A 550 5.89 4.46 25.50
CA PRO A 550 5.37 4.54 26.85
C PRO A 550 6.48 4.93 27.83
N GLU A 551 6.12 5.51 28.97
CA GLU A 551 7.05 5.64 30.09
C GLU A 551 7.29 4.25 30.69
N TRP A 552 8.56 3.92 30.98
CA TRP A 552 8.95 2.58 31.43
C TRP A 552 8.29 2.13 32.73
N GLU A 553 8.06 3.06 33.65
CA GLU A 553 7.38 2.77 34.92
C GLU A 553 6.03 2.09 34.69
N TYR A 554 5.28 2.52 33.68
CA TYR A 554 3.98 1.93 33.38
C TYR A 554 4.10 0.54 32.76
N ILE A 555 5.10 0.31 31.89
CA ILE A 555 5.36 -1.03 31.33
C ILE A 555 5.82 -1.99 32.42
N CYS A 556 6.70 -1.56 33.32
CA CYS A 556 7.16 -2.39 34.44
C CYS A 556 6.01 -2.74 35.38
N THR A 557 5.21 -1.74 35.78
CA THR A 557 4.02 -1.94 36.62
C THR A 557 3.02 -2.90 35.97
N PHE A 558 2.82 -2.75 34.65
CA PHE A 558 1.97 -3.63 33.87
C PHE A 558 2.48 -5.08 33.87
N THR A 559 3.75 -5.29 33.52
CA THR A 559 4.38 -6.60 33.46
C THR A 559 4.38 -7.28 34.82
N GLU A 560 4.68 -6.57 35.90
CA GLU A 560 4.67 -7.11 37.26
C GLU A 560 3.27 -7.62 37.64
N ARG A 561 2.24 -6.80 37.39
CA ARG A 561 0.85 -7.17 37.66
C ARG A 561 0.38 -8.32 36.78
N TRP A 562 0.80 -8.33 35.51
CA TRP A 562 0.54 -9.42 34.58
C TRP A 562 1.11 -10.74 35.09
N ALA A 563 2.40 -10.74 35.45
CA ALA A 563 3.13 -11.91 35.88
C ALA A 563 2.53 -12.50 37.17
N LYS A 564 2.18 -11.63 38.14
CA LYS A 564 1.45 -12.00 39.36
C LYS A 564 0.07 -12.62 39.09
N ALA A 565 -0.64 -12.16 38.06
CA ALA A 565 -1.98 -12.63 37.75
C ALA A 565 -2.02 -13.97 36.97
N HIS A 566 -0.90 -14.40 36.37
CA HIS A 566 -0.83 -15.55 35.45
C HIS A 566 0.18 -16.63 35.88
N ASP A 567 0.56 -16.65 37.16
CA ASP A 567 1.47 -17.65 37.74
C ASP A 567 2.79 -17.84 36.96
N PHE A 568 3.25 -16.80 36.24
CA PHE A 568 4.47 -16.81 35.40
C PHE A 568 4.52 -17.80 34.22
N THR A 569 3.45 -18.56 33.95
CA THR A 569 3.42 -19.62 32.93
C THR A 569 2.97 -19.17 31.53
N THR A 570 2.36 -17.99 31.42
CA THR A 570 1.76 -17.49 30.17
C THR A 570 2.70 -16.55 29.43
N VAL A 571 2.89 -16.78 28.13
CA VAL A 571 3.69 -15.91 27.26
C VAL A 571 2.99 -14.56 27.08
N LEU A 572 3.70 -13.47 27.35
CA LEU A 572 3.29 -12.09 27.03
C LEU A 572 4.15 -11.55 25.88
N THR A 573 3.52 -11.16 24.77
CA THR A 573 4.17 -10.51 23.64
C THR A 573 3.89 -9.01 23.68
N LEU A 574 4.94 -8.20 23.84
CA LEU A 574 4.84 -6.73 23.76
C LEU A 574 5.36 -6.23 22.40
N LYS A 575 4.48 -5.65 21.57
CA LYS A 575 4.88 -4.98 20.31
C LYS A 575 5.07 -3.48 20.58
N LEU A 576 6.30 -2.98 20.46
CA LEU A 576 6.68 -1.58 20.73
C LEU A 576 7.09 -0.89 19.42
N PRO A 577 6.97 0.45 19.27
CA PRO A 577 7.20 1.12 17.98
C PRO A 577 8.67 1.11 17.55
N LYS A 578 9.60 0.88 18.50
CA LYS A 578 11.03 0.69 18.26
C LYS A 578 11.64 -0.23 19.31
N ARG A 579 12.88 -0.66 19.07
CA ARG A 579 13.64 -1.56 19.94
C ARG A 579 14.04 -0.88 21.27
N PRO A 580 13.64 -1.40 22.44
CA PRO A 580 14.12 -0.90 23.72
C PRO A 580 15.59 -1.30 24.00
N ALA A 581 16.27 -0.59 24.90
CA ALA A 581 17.64 -0.99 25.27
C ALA A 581 17.66 -2.28 26.09
N ILE A 582 18.74 -3.05 25.93
CA ILE A 582 18.96 -4.37 26.53
C ILE A 582 18.68 -4.40 28.04
N ARG A 583 19.23 -3.44 28.80
CA ARG A 583 19.01 -3.31 30.25
C ARG A 583 17.53 -3.22 30.67
N PHE A 584 16.65 -2.70 29.82
CA PHE A 584 15.21 -2.67 30.12
C PHE A 584 14.53 -3.99 29.80
N ILE A 585 14.98 -4.67 28.75
CA ILE A 585 14.57 -6.05 28.49
C ILE A 585 14.96 -6.92 29.68
N GLU A 586 16.19 -6.79 30.20
CA GLU A 586 16.65 -7.48 31.41
C GLU A 586 15.79 -7.16 32.63
N ALA A 587 15.48 -5.88 32.88
CA ALA A 587 14.59 -5.47 33.97
C ALA A 587 13.18 -6.08 33.84
N ILE A 588 12.60 -6.07 32.64
CA ILE A 588 11.30 -6.70 32.35
C ILE A 588 11.34 -8.20 32.60
N VAL A 589 12.39 -8.89 32.14
CA VAL A 589 12.54 -10.33 32.37
C VAL A 589 12.73 -10.63 33.85
N GLN A 590 13.52 -9.83 34.59
CA GLN A 590 13.66 -9.96 36.05
C GLN A 590 12.29 -9.83 36.75
N ILE A 591 11.49 -8.83 36.36
CA ILE A 591 10.12 -8.64 36.88
C ILE A 591 9.22 -9.83 36.52
N MET A 592 9.28 -10.32 35.27
CA MET A 592 8.55 -11.52 34.84
C MET A 592 9.01 -12.79 35.54
N ASN A 593 10.18 -12.81 36.16
CA ASN A 593 10.66 -13.93 36.97
C ASN A 593 10.46 -13.68 38.48
N GLY A 594 9.68 -12.66 38.85
CA GLY A 594 9.41 -12.31 40.26
C GLY A 594 10.60 -11.69 41.00
N SER A 595 11.65 -11.27 40.30
CA SER A 595 12.86 -10.64 40.84
C SER A 595 12.80 -9.11 40.74
N SER A 596 13.46 -8.41 41.67
CA SER A 596 13.62 -6.96 41.56
C SER A 596 14.62 -6.61 40.44
N PRO A 597 14.37 -5.53 39.66
CA PRO A 597 15.28 -5.12 38.61
C PRO A 597 16.63 -4.68 39.21
N SER A 598 17.71 -5.23 38.67
CA SER A 598 19.10 -4.97 39.09
C SER A 598 19.58 -3.53 38.83
N LEU A 599 18.89 -2.79 37.96
CA LEU A 599 19.17 -1.39 37.65
C LEU A 599 17.97 -0.50 37.99
N PRO A 600 18.18 0.69 38.57
CA PRO A 600 17.09 1.61 38.89
C PRO A 600 16.43 2.16 37.62
N LEU A 601 15.10 2.08 37.57
CA LEU A 601 14.29 2.59 36.47
C LEU A 601 14.34 4.13 36.39
N PRO A 602 14.24 4.73 35.19
CA PRO A 602 14.09 6.17 35.02
C PRO A 602 12.83 6.68 35.72
N GLY A 603 12.98 7.63 36.64
CA GLY A 603 11.91 8.15 37.50
C GLY A 603 12.10 7.89 39.00
N SER A 604 13.04 7.02 39.39
CA SER A 604 13.46 6.84 40.79
C SER A 604 13.99 8.16 41.38
N PRO A 605 13.72 8.49 42.66
CA PRO A 605 14.26 9.68 43.32
C PRO A 605 15.80 9.74 43.33
N SER A 606 16.49 8.63 43.07
CA SER A 606 17.95 8.54 42.90
C SER A 606 18.48 8.97 41.52
N PHE A 607 17.62 9.50 40.65
CA PHE A 607 17.90 9.72 39.22
C PHE A 607 17.98 11.22 38.90
N SER A 608 19.07 11.87 39.29
CA SER A 608 19.27 13.31 39.06
C SER A 608 19.94 13.59 37.71
N SER A 609 19.24 14.25 36.80
CA SER A 609 19.86 15.12 35.79
C SER A 609 18.81 16.06 35.16
N SER A 610 19.29 17.22 34.72
CA SER A 610 18.56 18.27 34.02
C SER A 610 19.01 18.22 32.57
N VAL A 611 18.18 17.82 31.59
CA VAL A 611 18.70 17.69 30.22
C VAL A 611 17.74 18.01 29.09
N GLU A 612 18.30 18.53 28.00
CA GLU A 612 17.64 18.78 26.70
C GLU A 612 17.75 17.57 25.72
N CYS A 613 18.83 16.77 25.71
CA CYS A 613 18.86 15.33 25.30
C CYS A 613 20.22 14.63 25.61
N GLU A 614 20.47 14.17 26.86
CA GLU A 614 21.45 13.14 27.24
C GLU A 614 20.68 11.86 27.59
N TYR A 615 19.47 11.75 27.02
CA TYR A 615 18.23 11.38 27.73
C TYR A 615 17.31 10.47 26.92
N CYS A 616 17.50 10.41 25.59
CA CYS A 616 17.52 9.11 24.93
C CYS A 616 18.48 8.14 25.66
N ALA A 617 19.49 8.67 26.36
CA ALA A 617 20.25 8.01 27.41
C ALA A 617 19.54 8.20 28.78
N ARG A 618 18.56 7.39 29.10
CA ARG A 618 18.80 6.03 29.57
C ARG A 618 17.77 5.14 28.88
N ALA A 619 17.92 5.03 27.56
CA ALA A 619 17.07 4.43 26.52
C ALA A 619 15.97 3.43 26.93
N GLY A 620 14.85 3.99 27.36
CA GLY A 620 13.70 3.68 26.54
C GLY A 620 12.46 4.47 26.93
N TRP A 621 12.47 5.78 26.83
CA TRP A 621 12.60 6.51 25.57
C TRP A 621 12.12 7.94 25.90
N TRP A 622 12.55 9.00 25.18
CA TRP A 622 11.81 10.27 24.93
C TRP A 622 12.52 11.10 23.83
N SER A 623 11.73 11.82 23.00
CA SER A 623 12.04 12.31 21.62
C SER A 623 12.71 13.71 21.55
N LYS A 624 12.96 14.43 20.43
CA LYS A 624 12.45 14.51 19.04
C LYS A 624 13.53 15.26 18.20
N ASP A 625 13.73 14.90 16.94
CA ASP A 625 14.59 15.55 15.91
C ASP A 625 16.09 15.13 15.85
N ASN A 626 16.41 14.42 14.75
CA ASN A 626 17.71 13.84 14.30
C ASN A 626 18.42 12.79 15.18
N CYS A 627 17.68 11.73 15.51
CA CYS A 627 18.14 10.43 16.05
C CYS A 627 18.25 9.34 14.95
N GLY A 628 18.57 9.74 13.71
CA GLY A 628 18.27 8.99 12.47
C GLY A 628 19.01 7.67 12.22
N ALA A 629 19.95 7.23 13.06
CA ALA A 629 20.95 6.20 12.69
C ALA A 629 21.09 4.98 13.62
N ARG A 630 20.36 4.85 14.74
CA ARG A 630 20.75 3.84 15.76
C ARG A 630 19.61 3.02 16.37
N HIS A 631 18.95 2.16 15.59
CA HIS A 631 18.42 0.86 16.03
C HIS A 631 18.19 -0.05 14.80
N GLY A 632 19.27 -0.62 14.26
CA GLY A 632 19.19 -1.66 13.22
C GLY A 632 18.79 -3.03 13.76
N PRO A 633 18.58 -4.04 12.89
CA PRO A 633 18.33 -5.43 13.28
C PRO A 633 19.50 -5.97 14.12
N ALA A 634 19.21 -6.62 15.24
CA ALA A 634 20.19 -7.47 15.95
C ALA A 634 20.09 -8.90 15.43
N SER A 635 21.24 -9.57 15.31
CA SER A 635 21.24 -10.99 15.00
C SER A 635 20.57 -11.78 16.14
N LEU A 636 19.92 -12.90 15.81
CA LEU A 636 19.36 -13.84 16.79
C LEU A 636 20.41 -14.30 17.84
N GLN A 637 21.70 -14.27 17.47
CA GLN A 637 22.83 -14.59 18.35
C GLN A 637 23.05 -13.57 19.46
N GLU A 638 22.69 -12.30 19.26
CA GLU A 638 22.80 -11.24 20.28
C GLU A 638 21.66 -11.27 21.32
N LEU A 639 20.49 -11.80 20.96
CA LEU A 639 19.32 -11.90 21.86
C LEU A 639 19.34 -13.18 22.70
N PHE A 640 20.00 -14.23 22.22
CA PHE A 640 20.07 -15.56 22.84
C PHE A 640 20.64 -15.60 24.28
N PRO A 641 21.65 -14.79 24.67
CA PRO A 641 22.21 -14.85 26.03
C PRO A 641 21.25 -14.33 27.11
N ILE A 642 20.39 -13.36 26.76
CA ILE A 642 19.48 -12.68 27.70
C ILE A 642 18.29 -13.57 28.07
N THR A 643 17.86 -14.45 27.15
CA THR A 643 16.76 -15.39 27.37
C THR A 643 17.21 -16.77 27.83
N LYS A 644 18.49 -17.14 27.61
CA LYS A 644 19.05 -18.45 27.98
C LYS A 644 19.69 -18.48 29.37
N ASN A 645 20.19 -17.34 29.86
CA ASN A 645 20.86 -17.25 31.18
C ASN A 645 19.93 -16.80 32.31
N THR A 646 18.65 -16.56 32.01
CA THR A 646 17.61 -16.40 33.02
C THR A 646 17.10 -17.79 33.41
N PRO A 647 17.28 -18.21 34.66
CA PRO A 647 16.82 -19.51 35.11
C PRO A 647 15.30 -19.59 34.95
N TRP A 648 14.83 -20.67 34.34
CA TRP A 648 13.41 -21.04 34.23
C TRP A 648 12.86 -21.50 35.58
#